data_AF-A0A1E5WEZ5-F1
#
_entry.id   AF-A0A1E5WEZ5-F1
#
_cell.length_a   1.000
_cell.length_b   1.000
_cell.length_c   1.000
_cell.angle_alpha   90.00
_cell.angle_beta   90.00
_cell.angle_gamma   90.00
#
_symmetry.space_group_name_H-M   'P 1'
#
loop_
_entity.id
_entity.type
_entity.pdbx_description
1 polymer ?
#
loop_
_entity_poly.entity_id
_entity_poly.type
_entity_poly.pdbx_seq_one_letter_code
_entity_poly.pdbx_strand_id
1 'polypeptide(L)'
;MEPSPAQAGASDRDRSPPPPPPPPPQSSAAAAVSSPLAVVCSFWKDFDLEKERSGLDEQGLKIAENQETSQKNRRKLAENTRDFKKASSDEKLGLFNSLLKSYQEEVDNLTKRAKFGENAFLNIYQKLYEAPDPYPALASMADQDQKLSELETENRKMKLELEEYRAEAAHLKNQQATIRRLEERNRQLEQQMEEKVREMVEMKQRSMAEDSQKTLEALKDRERSLQDQLRQATESVKNMQKLHESAQSQLFELRTQSEEDRTAKEAEVSLLMDEVERAQARLVSLEREKGDLRSQLQTTNEDATKSSDYLESSDILESSLNAKEKIISELNAELRNIESTLSSEREMHVNELKKLTALLTEKESALMELMKELQERPTQKLVDDLKKKVQILQAVGYNSIEAEDWELATNGEEMSKLEALLLDKNRKMEHELTQLKVKISEKTSLLEEAEKRIAELTSKVEEQQKLILKLEDDILKVVSHAPLIKLLSEYCYYVDISTTKKHGYSSTDRRASLLNDWDLQEIGSSEASEGTDPRHASLDQDQNSMLKVICNQRDRFRARLRETEEELRKLKEKYEMLTVELEKTKADNVQLYGKIRYVQDYSHDKIVSRGPKKYAEDIESGSSDVEAKYKKMYEDDINPFAAFSKKEKDQRYKELGLRDKITLSSGRFLLEHFELNNNDPVDLGMGPLLVICESNYCSSSFLKLCSGHRRYVLCCMMPEFLYFSHDLGWNERLILQLFISTHRYARTFIFFYSIGLHLLVFTLLYRMSALSYLNTTPGHDEIILDAGNQTLSHML
;
A
#
# COMPACT_ATOMS: atom_id res chain seq x y z
N MET A 1 49.28 21.74 -34.21
CA MET A 1 48.89 22.91 -35.01
C MET A 1 47.41 23.11 -34.78
N GLU A 2 47.06 24.32 -34.33
CA GLU A 2 45.74 24.84 -33.91
C GLU A 2 45.05 24.19 -32.69
N PRO A 3 44.87 24.94 -31.58
CA PRO A 3 43.96 24.60 -30.50
C PRO A 3 42.62 25.36 -30.65
N SER A 4 41.53 24.67 -30.31
CA SER A 4 40.16 25.19 -30.31
C SER A 4 39.88 25.99 -29.02
N PRO A 5 39.26 27.18 -29.08
CA PRO A 5 39.01 28.01 -27.90
C PRO A 5 37.64 27.68 -27.29
N ALA A 6 37.65 26.92 -26.20
CA ALA A 6 36.52 26.78 -25.29
C ALA A 6 36.91 27.37 -23.93
N GLN A 7 36.69 28.67 -23.73
CA GLN A 7 36.56 29.34 -22.42
C GLN A 7 36.37 30.86 -22.61
N ALA A 8 35.13 31.32 -22.70
CA ALA A 8 34.73 32.69 -22.36
C ALA A 8 33.19 32.79 -22.39
N GLY A 9 32.58 33.19 -21.28
CA GLY A 9 31.15 33.53 -21.26
C GLY A 9 30.34 33.02 -20.07
N ALA A 10 30.91 33.06 -18.86
CA ALA A 10 30.16 32.85 -17.62
C ALA A 10 30.34 34.08 -16.71
N SER A 11 29.63 35.17 -17.01
CA SER A 11 29.45 36.30 -16.09
C SER A 11 28.45 37.32 -16.66
N ASP A 12 27.16 36.98 -16.78
CA ASP A 12 26.14 38.04 -16.97
C ASP A 12 24.68 37.58 -16.79
N ARG A 13 24.32 36.99 -15.64
CA ARG A 13 22.89 36.82 -15.25
C ARG A 13 22.71 36.75 -13.74
N ASP A 14 23.09 37.81 -13.03
CA ASP A 14 22.50 38.09 -11.73
C ASP A 14 22.53 39.59 -11.45
N ARG A 15 21.50 40.29 -11.94
CA ARG A 15 21.23 41.68 -11.58
C ARG A 15 19.79 41.77 -11.12
N SER A 16 19.58 41.46 -9.85
CA SER A 16 18.39 41.87 -9.12
C SER A 16 18.25 43.39 -9.23
N PRO A 17 17.03 43.94 -9.48
CA PRO A 17 16.83 45.38 -9.45
C PRO A 17 17.14 45.92 -8.04
N PRO A 18 17.70 47.13 -7.92
CA PRO A 18 18.03 47.72 -6.63
C PRO A 18 16.75 47.92 -5.80
N PRO A 19 16.82 47.77 -4.46
CA PRO A 19 15.67 48.00 -3.59
C PRO A 19 15.21 49.47 -3.70
N PRO A 20 13.90 49.73 -3.57
CA PRO A 20 13.38 51.10 -3.56
C PRO A 20 14.03 51.91 -2.42
N PRO A 21 14.24 53.23 -2.59
CA PRO A 21 14.84 54.07 -1.57
C PRO A 21 13.98 54.05 -0.29
N PRO A 22 14.62 54.13 0.90
CA PRO A 22 13.90 54.12 2.15
C PRO A 22 12.93 55.31 2.21
N PRO A 23 11.71 55.13 2.78
CA PRO A 23 10.79 56.24 2.96
C PRO A 23 11.46 57.32 3.84
N PRO A 24 11.17 58.61 3.61
CA PRO A 24 11.75 59.69 4.40
C PRO A 24 11.41 59.47 5.88
N PRO A 25 12.30 59.87 6.81
CA PRO A 25 12.07 59.69 8.24
C PRO A 25 10.78 60.39 8.61
N GLN A 26 9.73 59.60 8.87
CA GLN A 26 8.52 60.12 9.49
C GLN A 26 8.93 60.57 10.88
N SER A 27 8.75 61.86 11.15
CA SER A 27 9.01 62.51 12.42
C SER A 27 8.09 61.94 13.50
N SER A 28 8.42 60.77 14.03
CA SER A 28 7.80 60.20 15.22
C SER A 28 8.44 60.82 16.47
N ALA A 29 8.21 62.12 16.64
CA ALA A 29 8.50 62.83 17.87
C ALA A 29 7.39 63.84 18.16
N ALA A 30 6.13 63.40 18.07
CA ALA A 30 5.03 64.06 18.75
C ALA A 30 4.83 63.30 20.06
N ALA A 31 5.60 63.69 21.07
CA ALA A 31 5.31 63.36 22.45
C ALA A 31 3.84 63.73 22.76
N ALA A 32 3.25 62.99 23.70
CA ALA A 32 1.87 63.10 24.17
C ALA A 32 1.46 64.51 24.66
N VAL A 33 1.34 65.45 23.74
CA VAL A 33 0.70 66.75 23.95
C VAL A 33 -0.68 66.58 23.36
N SER A 34 -1.70 66.55 24.22
CA SER A 34 -3.11 66.64 23.84
C SER A 34 -3.28 67.64 22.69
N SER A 35 -4.04 67.27 21.64
CA SER A 35 -4.16 68.12 20.45
C SER A 35 -4.50 69.55 20.88
N PRO A 36 -3.92 70.59 20.25
CA PRO A 36 -4.21 71.97 20.62
C PRO A 36 -5.71 72.27 20.66
N LEU A 37 -6.49 71.58 19.81
CA LEU A 37 -7.95 71.61 19.80
C LEU A 37 -8.57 70.99 21.07
N ALA A 38 -8.06 69.84 21.54
CA ALA A 38 -8.52 69.22 22.78
C ALA A 38 -8.28 70.11 24.01
N VAL A 39 -7.13 70.80 24.07
CA VAL A 39 -6.80 71.74 25.16
C VAL A 39 -7.74 72.94 25.17
N VAL A 40 -8.02 73.51 24.00
CA VAL A 40 -8.93 74.67 23.88
C VAL A 40 -10.38 74.24 24.16
N CYS A 41 -10.79 73.06 23.71
CA CYS A 41 -12.11 72.50 23.97
C CYS A 41 -12.33 72.26 25.48
N SER A 42 -11.35 71.68 26.17
CA SER A 42 -11.44 71.47 27.63
C SER A 42 -11.51 72.78 28.40
N PHE A 43 -10.76 73.80 28.00
CA PHE A 43 -10.81 75.11 28.65
C PHE A 43 -12.21 75.74 28.57
N TRP A 44 -12.83 75.77 27.38
CA TRP A 44 -14.16 76.37 27.22
C TRP A 44 -15.28 75.55 27.87
N LYS A 45 -15.09 74.23 27.98
CA LYS A 45 -15.96 73.36 28.78
C LYS A 45 -15.96 73.76 30.24
N ASP A 46 -14.77 73.93 30.81
CA ASP A 46 -14.59 74.22 32.23
C ASP A 46 -14.93 75.67 32.57
N PHE A 47 -14.72 76.59 31.61
CA PHE A 47 -15.09 77.99 31.74
C PHE A 47 -16.61 78.19 31.85
N ASP A 48 -17.41 77.34 31.19
CA ASP A 48 -18.88 77.34 31.26
C ASP A 48 -19.48 78.76 31.10
N LEU A 49 -19.44 79.26 29.86
CA LEU A 49 -19.83 80.63 29.54
C LEU A 49 -21.26 80.96 30.00
N GLU A 50 -22.18 79.99 29.98
CA GLU A 50 -23.57 80.20 30.39
C GLU A 50 -23.69 80.44 31.90
N LYS A 51 -22.92 79.71 32.70
CA LYS A 51 -22.83 79.96 34.14
C LYS A 51 -22.22 81.32 34.43
N GLU A 52 -21.13 81.68 33.77
CA GLU A 52 -20.48 82.99 33.98
C GLU A 52 -21.38 84.16 33.53
N ARG A 53 -22.16 84.00 32.45
CA ARG A 53 -23.19 84.98 32.05
C ARG A 53 -24.19 85.25 33.16
N SER A 54 -24.74 84.19 33.78
CA SER A 54 -25.71 84.35 34.88
C SER A 54 -25.13 85.14 36.07
N GLY A 55 -23.85 84.94 36.39
CA GLY A 55 -23.16 85.69 37.44
C GLY A 55 -22.90 87.15 37.06
N LEU A 56 -22.64 87.43 35.78
CA LEU A 56 -22.49 88.78 35.27
C LEU A 56 -23.83 89.53 35.15
N ASP A 57 -24.94 88.84 34.85
CA ASP A 57 -26.30 89.40 34.86
C ASP A 57 -26.64 89.96 36.24
N GLU A 58 -26.37 89.20 37.30
CA GLU A 58 -26.63 89.62 38.69
C GLU A 58 -25.81 90.88 39.06
N GLN A 59 -24.54 90.92 38.64
CA GLN A 59 -23.66 92.07 38.87
C GLN A 59 -24.09 93.29 38.05
N GLY A 60 -24.49 93.09 36.80
CA GLY A 60 -25.01 94.14 35.91
C GLY A 60 -26.29 94.77 36.46
N LEU A 61 -27.22 93.97 36.98
CA LEU A 61 -28.44 94.46 37.62
C LEU A 61 -28.14 95.28 38.88
N LYS A 62 -27.25 94.81 39.75
CA LYS A 62 -26.80 95.56 40.95
C LYS A 62 -26.12 96.87 40.60
N ILE A 63 -25.34 96.90 39.52
CA ILE A 63 -24.70 98.11 39.01
C ILE A 63 -25.76 99.11 38.52
N ALA A 64 -26.75 98.67 37.75
CA ALA A 64 -27.83 99.53 37.29
C ALA A 64 -28.64 100.12 38.47
N GLU A 65 -28.95 99.31 39.49
CA GLU A 65 -29.63 99.75 40.72
C GLU A 65 -28.79 100.77 41.51
N ASN A 66 -27.48 100.53 41.64
CA ASN A 66 -26.55 101.45 42.30
C ASN A 66 -26.43 102.77 41.54
N GLN A 67 -26.43 102.74 40.21
CA GLN A 67 -26.43 103.92 39.36
C GLN A 67 -27.70 104.76 39.58
N GLU A 68 -28.87 104.13 39.61
CA GLU A 68 -30.15 104.79 39.87
C GLU A 68 -30.20 105.39 41.29
N THR A 69 -29.73 104.63 42.29
CA THR A 69 -29.69 105.04 43.69
C THR A 69 -28.73 106.20 43.92
N SER A 70 -27.54 106.16 43.33
CA SER A 70 -26.56 107.26 43.37
C SER A 70 -27.12 108.53 42.74
N GLN A 71 -27.82 108.43 41.61
CA GLN A 71 -28.49 109.56 40.98
C GLN A 71 -29.62 110.15 41.83
N LYS A 72 -30.44 109.30 42.47
CA LYS A 72 -31.49 109.74 43.42
C LYS A 72 -30.89 110.43 44.65
N ASN A 73 -29.81 109.90 45.21
CA ASN A 73 -29.14 110.46 46.38
C ASN A 73 -28.44 111.79 46.07
N ARG A 74 -27.86 111.95 44.87
CA ARG A 74 -27.34 113.25 44.38
C ARG A 74 -28.43 114.31 44.31
N ARG A 75 -29.63 113.95 43.80
CA ARG A 75 -30.79 114.87 43.76
C ARG A 75 -31.26 115.27 45.16
N LYS A 76 -31.35 114.32 46.10
CA LYS A 76 -31.71 114.57 47.50
C LYS A 76 -30.68 115.44 48.24
N LEU A 77 -29.38 115.24 47.99
CA LEU A 77 -28.32 116.08 48.57
C LEU A 77 -28.41 117.52 48.06
N ALA A 78 -28.73 117.72 46.78
CA ALA A 78 -28.97 119.05 46.21
C ALA A 78 -30.20 119.73 46.84
N GLU A 79 -31.26 118.97 47.14
CA GLU A 79 -32.47 119.46 47.83
C GLU A 79 -32.19 119.84 49.30
N ASN A 80 -31.49 118.99 50.06
CA ASN A 80 -31.10 119.30 51.45
C ASN A 80 -30.17 120.52 51.52
N THR A 81 -29.36 120.73 50.49
CA THR A 81 -28.49 121.92 50.40
C THR A 81 -29.28 123.18 50.01
N ARG A 82 -30.38 123.04 49.27
CA ARG A 82 -31.37 124.11 49.07
C ARG A 82 -32.08 124.45 50.39
N ASP A 83 -32.20 123.51 51.32
CA ASP A 83 -32.74 123.78 52.66
C ASP A 83 -31.69 124.42 53.60
N PHE A 84 -30.40 124.10 53.45
CA PHE A 84 -29.32 124.91 54.06
C PHE A 84 -29.45 126.38 53.67
N LYS A 85 -29.94 126.69 52.46
CA LYS A 85 -30.27 128.05 51.99
C LYS A 85 -31.29 128.81 52.88
N LYS A 86 -32.05 128.14 53.78
CA LYS A 86 -33.12 128.75 54.61
C LYS A 86 -32.76 129.20 56.05
N ALA A 87 -31.69 128.71 56.67
CA ALA A 87 -31.11 129.22 57.94
C ALA A 87 -30.67 130.74 57.97
N SER A 88 -30.19 131.27 59.11
CA SER A 88 -29.96 132.71 59.39
C SER A 88 -28.70 133.33 58.74
N SER A 89 -28.64 134.68 58.70
CA SER A 89 -27.82 135.45 57.75
C SER A 89 -26.31 135.55 58.04
N ASP A 90 -25.86 135.64 59.29
CA ASP A 90 -24.44 135.97 59.58
C ASP A 90 -23.46 134.82 59.27
N GLU A 91 -23.86 133.58 59.49
CA GLU A 91 -22.93 132.43 59.40
C GLU A 91 -22.89 131.78 58.02
N LYS A 92 -23.92 131.99 57.22
CA LYS A 92 -23.99 131.43 55.86
C LYS A 92 -23.15 132.16 54.85
N LEU A 93 -22.87 133.43 55.10
CA LEU A 93 -22.46 134.37 54.07
C LEU A 93 -21.02 134.14 53.60
N GLY A 94 -20.12 133.67 54.47
CA GLY A 94 -18.70 133.52 54.13
C GLY A 94 -18.32 132.20 53.46
N LEU A 95 -18.87 131.07 53.89
CA LEU A 95 -18.32 129.74 53.55
C LEU A 95 -19.20 128.92 52.60
N PHE A 96 -20.45 129.32 52.41
CA PHE A 96 -21.41 128.51 51.67
C PHE A 96 -21.08 128.36 50.19
N ASN A 97 -20.67 129.44 49.51
CA ASN A 97 -20.51 129.42 48.06
C ASN A 97 -19.32 128.54 47.59
N SER A 98 -18.22 128.54 48.34
CA SER A 98 -17.05 127.71 48.04
C SER A 98 -17.34 126.24 48.33
N LEU A 99 -17.91 125.96 49.50
CA LEU A 99 -18.15 124.59 49.97
C LEU A 99 -19.23 123.88 49.14
N LEU A 100 -20.29 124.61 48.76
CA LEU A 100 -21.33 124.10 47.85
C LEU A 100 -20.73 123.67 46.52
N LYS A 101 -19.83 124.49 45.96
CA LYS A 101 -19.25 124.24 44.65
C LYS A 101 -18.25 123.09 44.67
N SER A 102 -17.43 122.96 45.72
CA SER A 102 -16.53 121.81 45.89
C SER A 102 -17.26 120.50 46.15
N TYR A 103 -18.33 120.51 46.96
CA TYR A 103 -19.18 119.33 47.14
C TYR A 103 -19.89 118.95 45.83
N GLN A 104 -20.34 119.93 45.05
CA GLN A 104 -20.96 119.68 43.76
C GLN A 104 -19.96 119.08 42.75
N GLU A 105 -18.77 119.67 42.65
CA GLU A 105 -17.71 119.18 41.76
C GLU A 105 -17.25 117.78 42.15
N GLU A 106 -17.07 117.48 43.43
CA GLU A 106 -16.66 116.15 43.89
C GLU A 106 -17.77 115.11 43.69
N VAL A 107 -19.03 115.43 44.01
CA VAL A 107 -20.17 114.53 43.75
C VAL A 107 -20.35 114.29 42.25
N ASP A 108 -20.12 115.30 41.41
CA ASP A 108 -20.22 115.19 39.96
C ASP A 108 -19.08 114.36 39.38
N ASN A 109 -17.86 114.51 39.90
CA ASN A 109 -16.70 113.72 39.52
C ASN A 109 -16.86 112.26 39.94
N LEU A 110 -17.34 112.00 41.15
CA LEU A 110 -17.67 110.65 41.63
C LEU A 110 -18.77 110.02 40.78
N THR A 111 -19.80 110.78 40.41
CA THR A 111 -20.88 110.29 39.53
C THR A 111 -20.36 109.98 38.13
N LYS A 112 -19.50 110.84 37.55
CA LYS A 112 -18.91 110.61 36.23
C LYS A 112 -18.00 109.37 36.24
N ARG A 113 -17.18 109.20 37.27
CA ARG A 113 -16.28 108.04 37.41
C ARG A 113 -17.06 106.73 37.62
N ALA A 114 -18.10 106.77 38.45
CA ALA A 114 -19.01 105.64 38.63
C ALA A 114 -19.68 105.27 37.30
N LYS A 115 -20.33 106.23 36.63
CA LYS A 115 -20.96 106.00 35.32
C LYS A 115 -19.99 105.48 34.28
N PHE A 116 -18.75 105.98 34.24
CA PHE A 116 -17.74 105.49 33.31
C PHE A 116 -17.37 104.03 33.59
N GLY A 117 -17.10 103.67 34.85
CA GLY A 117 -16.80 102.28 35.23
C GLY A 117 -17.96 101.32 34.99
N GLU A 118 -19.18 101.74 35.33
CA GLU A 118 -20.41 100.97 35.12
C GLU A 118 -20.71 100.78 33.62
N ASN A 119 -20.60 101.85 32.82
CA ASN A 119 -20.79 101.75 31.37
C ASN A 119 -19.70 100.91 30.70
N ALA A 120 -18.45 100.99 31.17
CA ALA A 120 -17.36 100.15 30.68
C ALA A 120 -17.61 98.67 30.99
N PHE A 121 -18.07 98.35 32.20
CA PHE A 121 -18.49 97.00 32.58
C PHE A 121 -19.66 96.52 31.72
N LEU A 122 -20.74 97.30 31.62
CA LEU A 122 -21.94 96.94 30.85
C LEU A 122 -21.63 96.72 29.36
N ASN A 123 -20.69 97.47 28.78
CA ASN A 123 -20.25 97.28 27.40
C ASN A 123 -19.53 95.93 27.21
N ILE A 124 -18.61 95.57 28.10
CA ILE A 124 -17.91 94.27 28.03
C ILE A 124 -18.90 93.13 28.31
N TYR A 125 -19.75 93.29 29.31
CA TYR A 125 -20.80 92.34 29.65
C TYR A 125 -21.75 92.09 28.48
N GLN A 126 -22.29 93.12 27.84
CA GLN A 126 -23.17 92.97 26.68
C GLN A 126 -22.50 92.17 25.56
N LYS A 127 -21.23 92.48 25.25
CA LYS A 127 -20.47 91.75 24.21
C LYS A 127 -20.24 90.30 24.58
N LEU A 128 -19.97 89.99 25.84
CA LEU A 128 -19.76 88.61 26.30
C LEU A 128 -21.09 87.83 26.39
N TYR A 129 -22.17 88.51 26.73
CA TYR A 129 -23.52 87.96 26.75
C TYR A 129 -24.04 87.62 25.35
N GLU A 130 -23.80 88.49 24.37
CA GLU A 130 -24.20 88.25 22.98
C GLU A 130 -23.31 87.22 22.26
N ALA A 131 -22.08 86.98 22.73
CA ALA A 131 -21.13 86.07 22.09
C ALA A 131 -21.54 84.60 22.27
N PRO A 132 -21.83 83.83 21.19
CA PRO A 132 -22.26 82.43 21.32
C PRO A 132 -21.21 81.55 22.00
N ASP A 133 -21.66 80.55 22.76
CA ASP A 133 -20.76 79.59 23.40
C ASP A 133 -19.95 78.80 22.35
N PRO A 134 -18.60 78.88 22.35
CA PRO A 134 -17.77 78.16 21.39
C PRO A 134 -17.61 76.67 21.71
N TYR A 135 -17.91 76.22 22.94
CA TYR A 135 -17.66 74.84 23.37
C TYR A 135 -18.37 73.79 22.48
N PRO A 136 -19.66 73.90 22.14
CA PRO A 136 -20.34 72.90 21.31
C PRO A 136 -19.71 72.72 19.92
N ALA A 137 -19.25 73.82 19.30
CA ALA A 137 -18.58 73.77 18.01
C ALA A 137 -17.19 73.12 18.13
N LEU A 138 -16.43 73.48 19.17
CA LEU A 138 -15.11 72.90 19.44
C LEU A 138 -15.21 71.40 19.79
N ALA A 139 -16.23 71.00 20.55
CA ALA A 139 -16.49 69.59 20.88
C ALA A 139 -16.79 68.78 19.61
N SER A 140 -17.67 69.29 18.73
CA SER A 140 -17.94 68.63 17.45
C SER A 140 -16.69 68.53 16.57
N MET A 141 -15.82 69.53 16.57
CA MET A 141 -14.57 69.49 15.82
C MET A 141 -13.58 68.49 16.41
N ALA A 142 -13.49 68.42 17.75
CA ALA A 142 -12.65 67.43 18.43
C ALA A 142 -13.09 66.00 18.13
N ASP A 143 -14.40 65.72 18.13
CA ASP A 143 -14.95 64.42 17.74
C ASP A 143 -14.65 64.07 16.28
N GLN A 144 -14.67 65.05 15.37
CA GLN A 144 -14.32 64.84 13.97
C GLN A 144 -12.82 64.58 13.78
N ASP A 145 -11.97 65.31 14.50
CA ASP A 145 -10.51 65.14 14.48
C ASP A 145 -10.11 63.74 14.99
N GLN A 146 -10.78 63.27 16.05
CA GLN A 146 -10.61 61.90 16.54
C GLN A 146 -11.00 60.86 15.48
N LYS A 147 -12.18 61.00 14.85
CA LYS A 147 -12.63 60.10 13.78
C LYS A 147 -11.69 60.11 12.57
N LEU A 148 -11.16 61.27 12.20
CA LEU A 148 -10.17 61.39 11.13
C LEU A 148 -8.88 60.65 11.49
N SER A 149 -8.38 60.82 12.71
CA SER A 149 -7.21 60.07 13.19
C SER A 149 -7.45 58.56 13.16
N GLU A 150 -8.61 58.08 13.60
CA GLU A 150 -8.98 56.66 13.53
C GLU A 150 -8.99 56.15 12.08
N LEU A 151 -9.68 56.86 11.17
CA LEU A 151 -9.72 56.52 9.75
C LEU A 151 -8.33 56.55 9.09
N GLU A 152 -7.46 57.49 9.47
CA GLU A 152 -6.08 57.53 8.96
C GLU A 152 -5.27 56.32 9.42
N THR A 153 -5.41 55.91 10.67
CA THR A 153 -4.73 54.71 11.18
C THR A 153 -5.23 53.44 10.49
N GLU A 154 -6.54 53.33 10.27
CA GLU A 154 -7.12 52.21 9.52
C GLU A 154 -6.65 52.22 8.07
N ASN A 155 -6.60 53.38 7.41
CA ASN A 155 -6.10 53.50 6.04
C ASN A 155 -4.61 53.10 5.93
N ARG A 156 -3.79 53.45 6.92
CA ARG A 156 -2.38 53.02 6.99
C ARG A 156 -2.29 51.51 7.18
N LYS A 157 -3.11 50.93 8.06
CA LYS A 157 -3.15 49.48 8.29
C LYS A 157 -3.54 48.72 7.01
N MET A 158 -4.62 49.13 6.35
CA MET A 158 -5.09 48.53 5.10
C MET A 158 -4.04 48.62 3.98
N LYS A 159 -3.24 49.70 3.94
CA LYS A 159 -2.14 49.83 2.97
C LYS A 159 -1.01 48.84 3.24
N LEU A 160 -0.66 48.61 4.49
CA LEU A 160 0.35 47.61 4.87
C LEU A 160 -0.12 46.20 4.51
N GLU A 161 -1.36 45.83 4.87
CA GLU A 161 -1.95 44.54 4.52
C GLU A 161 -1.97 44.32 2.99
N LEU A 162 -2.30 45.35 2.21
CA LEU A 162 -2.26 45.26 0.74
C LEU A 162 -0.84 45.07 0.19
N GLU A 163 0.18 45.62 0.84
CA GLU A 163 1.58 45.47 0.42
C GLU A 163 2.12 44.07 0.77
N GLU A 164 1.74 43.54 1.94
CA GLU A 164 1.99 42.15 2.34
C GLU A 164 1.34 41.17 1.35
N TYR A 165 0.05 41.33 1.03
CA TYR A 165 -0.62 40.48 0.03
C TYR A 165 0.02 40.56 -1.36
N ARG A 166 0.55 41.72 -1.75
CA ARG A 166 1.30 41.84 -3.02
C ARG A 166 2.62 41.10 -2.97
N ALA A 167 3.34 41.15 -1.85
CA ALA A 167 4.58 40.41 -1.66
C ALA A 167 4.34 38.89 -1.68
N GLU A 168 3.31 38.41 -0.98
CA GLU A 168 2.90 37.01 -1.00
C GLU A 168 2.52 36.55 -2.41
N ALA A 169 1.73 37.33 -3.14
CA ALA A 169 1.35 37.01 -4.52
C ALA A 169 2.57 36.90 -5.44
N ALA A 170 3.58 37.76 -5.26
CA ALA A 170 4.84 37.67 -5.99
C ALA A 170 5.63 36.40 -5.64
N HIS A 171 5.70 36.06 -4.35
CA HIS A 171 6.35 34.84 -3.88
C HIS A 171 5.64 33.57 -4.41
N LEU A 172 4.31 33.52 -4.36
CA LEU A 172 3.52 32.42 -4.93
C LEU A 172 3.74 32.27 -6.43
N LYS A 173 3.85 33.38 -7.17
CA LYS A 173 4.17 33.35 -8.60
C LYS A 173 5.56 32.78 -8.88
N ASN A 174 6.55 33.07 -8.01
CA ASN A 174 7.88 32.49 -8.11
C ASN A 174 7.85 30.98 -7.82
N GLN A 175 7.16 30.56 -6.75
CA GLN A 175 6.97 29.15 -6.43
C GLN A 175 6.30 28.38 -7.56
N GLN A 176 5.30 28.97 -8.23
CA GLN A 176 4.65 28.36 -9.38
C GLN A 176 5.61 28.14 -10.56
N ALA A 177 6.59 29.01 -10.76
CA ALA A 177 7.64 28.81 -11.77
C ALA A 177 8.55 27.62 -11.40
N THR A 178 8.87 27.46 -10.12
CA THR A 178 9.66 26.31 -9.63
C THR A 178 8.89 24.99 -9.76
N ILE A 179 7.61 24.98 -9.39
CA ILE A 179 6.73 23.80 -9.54
C ILE A 179 6.71 23.36 -11.02
N ARG A 180 6.50 24.28 -11.97
CA ARG A 180 6.51 23.95 -13.41
C ARG A 180 7.82 23.34 -13.88
N ARG A 181 8.97 23.79 -13.36
CA ARG A 181 10.29 23.21 -13.71
C ARG A 181 10.45 21.81 -13.13
N LEU A 182 9.95 21.56 -11.92
CA LEU A 182 9.98 20.25 -11.29
C LEU A 182 9.03 19.27 -11.99
N GLU A 183 7.83 19.71 -12.34
CA GLU A 183 6.87 18.92 -13.14
C GLU A 183 7.46 18.53 -14.50
N GLU A 184 8.11 19.46 -15.20
CA GLU A 184 8.77 19.18 -16.48
C GLU A 184 9.93 18.18 -16.31
N ARG A 185 10.72 18.31 -15.24
CA ARG A 185 11.80 17.35 -14.93
C ARG A 185 11.26 15.96 -14.61
N ASN A 186 10.18 15.85 -13.84
CA ASN A 186 9.53 14.57 -13.55
C ASN A 186 9.00 13.94 -14.84
N ARG A 187 8.31 14.71 -15.68
CA ARG A 187 7.83 14.24 -16.98
C ARG A 187 8.95 13.72 -17.88
N GLN A 188 10.11 14.39 -17.88
CA GLN A 188 11.29 13.92 -18.63
C GLN A 188 11.87 12.62 -18.07
N LEU A 189 11.94 12.47 -16.74
CA LEU A 189 12.39 11.24 -16.10
C LEU A 189 11.43 10.07 -16.34
N GLU A 190 10.12 10.33 -16.31
CA GLU A 190 9.09 9.35 -16.65
C GLU A 190 9.24 8.87 -18.09
N GLN A 191 9.38 9.79 -19.06
CA GLN A 191 9.62 9.44 -20.46
C GLN A 191 10.90 8.61 -20.67
N GLN A 192 12.00 8.99 -20.00
CA GLN A 192 13.25 8.22 -20.08
C GLN A 192 13.09 6.81 -19.49
N MET A 193 12.32 6.66 -18.42
CA MET A 193 12.06 5.35 -17.83
C MET A 193 11.15 4.51 -18.73
N GLU A 194 10.09 5.09 -19.30
CA GLU A 194 9.22 4.43 -20.26
C GLU A 194 9.99 3.96 -21.50
N GLU A 195 10.90 4.78 -22.02
CA GLU A 195 11.75 4.43 -23.16
C GLU A 195 12.71 3.27 -22.81
N LYS A 196 13.39 3.34 -21.66
CA LYS A 196 14.25 2.23 -21.19
C LYS A 196 13.49 0.93 -20.96
N VAL A 197 12.28 1.01 -20.39
CA VAL A 197 11.42 -0.17 -20.20
C VAL A 197 11.01 -0.74 -21.55
N ARG A 198 10.61 0.12 -22.50
CA ARG A 198 10.26 -0.29 -23.86
C ARG A 198 11.43 -0.98 -24.56
N GLU A 199 12.62 -0.40 -24.52
CA GLU A 199 13.84 -1.00 -25.09
C GLU A 199 14.17 -2.36 -24.45
N MET A 200 14.08 -2.47 -23.12
CA MET A 200 14.32 -3.74 -22.42
C MET A 200 13.31 -4.81 -22.78
N VAL A 201 12.02 -4.45 -22.88
CA VAL A 201 10.95 -5.36 -23.30
C VAL A 201 11.15 -5.80 -24.75
N GLU A 202 11.47 -4.88 -25.67
CA GLU A 202 11.77 -5.23 -27.05
C GLU A 202 12.99 -6.16 -27.17
N MET A 203 14.06 -5.88 -26.43
CA MET A 203 15.25 -6.73 -26.40
C MET A 203 14.92 -8.12 -25.86
N LYS A 204 14.12 -8.21 -24.78
CA LYS A 204 13.72 -9.49 -24.22
C LYS A 204 12.79 -10.26 -25.17
N GLN A 205 11.87 -9.57 -25.84
CA GLN A 205 10.98 -10.17 -26.83
C GLN A 205 11.77 -10.75 -28.01
N ARG A 206 12.77 -10.01 -28.52
CA ARG A 206 13.67 -10.50 -29.58
C ARG A 206 14.46 -11.72 -29.11
N SER A 207 15.07 -11.67 -27.91
CA SER A 207 15.80 -12.82 -27.34
C SER A 207 14.89 -14.05 -27.17
N MET A 208 13.67 -13.90 -26.65
CA MET A 208 12.73 -15.02 -26.54
C MET A 208 12.30 -15.56 -27.91
N ALA A 209 12.13 -14.70 -28.91
CA ALA A 209 11.82 -15.12 -30.27
C ALA A 209 12.99 -15.90 -30.90
N GLU A 210 14.23 -15.45 -30.71
CA GLU A 210 15.43 -16.14 -31.16
C GLU A 210 15.59 -17.51 -30.49
N ASP A 211 15.37 -17.61 -29.17
CA ASP A 211 15.43 -18.89 -28.44
C ASP A 211 14.30 -19.84 -28.88
N SER A 212 13.09 -19.30 -29.11
CA SER A 212 11.97 -20.07 -29.65
C SER A 212 12.24 -20.56 -31.07
N GLN A 213 12.91 -19.75 -31.89
CA GLN A 213 13.32 -20.16 -33.24
C GLN A 213 14.39 -21.27 -33.19
N LYS A 214 15.43 -21.11 -32.37
CA LYS A 214 16.49 -22.11 -32.20
C LYS A 214 15.93 -23.45 -31.71
N THR A 215 15.02 -23.42 -30.73
CA THR A 215 14.38 -24.64 -30.23
C THR A 215 13.53 -25.31 -31.31
N LEU A 216 12.80 -24.53 -32.11
CA LEU A 216 12.01 -25.05 -33.23
C LEU A 216 12.88 -25.65 -34.35
N GLU A 217 14.03 -25.03 -34.66
CA GLU A 217 15.02 -25.57 -35.59
C GLU A 217 15.62 -26.89 -35.08
N ALA A 218 16.02 -26.96 -33.81
CA ALA A 218 16.53 -28.18 -33.20
C ALA A 218 15.49 -29.33 -33.19
N LEU A 219 14.22 -29.01 -32.95
CA LEU A 219 13.13 -29.99 -33.03
C LEU A 219 12.90 -30.47 -34.47
N LYS A 220 12.98 -29.59 -35.46
CA LYS A 220 12.88 -29.97 -36.88
C LYS A 220 14.02 -30.89 -37.31
N ASP A 221 15.25 -30.61 -36.88
CA ASP A 221 16.41 -31.45 -37.20
C ASP A 221 16.30 -32.83 -36.54
N ARG A 222 15.83 -32.88 -35.28
CA ARG A 222 15.51 -34.14 -34.60
C ARG A 222 14.41 -34.92 -35.32
N GLU A 223 13.35 -34.24 -35.76
CA GLU A 223 12.26 -34.88 -36.51
C GLU A 223 12.79 -35.48 -37.83
N ARG A 224 13.62 -34.75 -38.58
CA ARG A 224 14.25 -35.28 -39.80
C ARG A 224 15.11 -36.51 -39.52
N SER A 225 15.94 -36.46 -38.48
CA SER A 225 16.76 -37.62 -38.10
C SER A 225 15.91 -38.84 -37.73
N LEU A 226 14.79 -38.64 -37.02
CA LEU A 226 13.87 -39.73 -36.69
C LEU A 226 13.13 -40.25 -37.93
N GLN A 227 12.75 -39.38 -38.86
CA GLN A 227 12.18 -39.79 -40.15
C GLN A 227 13.18 -40.62 -40.97
N ASP A 228 14.46 -40.24 -40.99
CA ASP A 228 15.51 -41.01 -41.67
C ASP A 228 15.75 -42.38 -41.02
N GLN A 229 15.79 -42.45 -39.69
CA GLN A 229 15.89 -43.72 -38.96
C GLN A 229 14.68 -44.63 -39.23
N LEU A 230 13.47 -44.06 -39.24
CA LEU A 230 12.25 -44.80 -39.56
C LEU A 230 12.28 -45.34 -40.99
N ARG A 231 12.75 -44.52 -41.95
CA ARG A 231 12.91 -44.94 -43.35
C ARG A 231 13.91 -46.09 -43.46
N GLN A 232 15.07 -45.99 -42.80
CA GLN A 232 16.09 -47.03 -42.82
C GLN A 232 15.59 -48.33 -42.17
N ALA A 233 14.90 -48.26 -41.03
CA ALA A 233 14.30 -49.41 -40.38
C ALA A 233 13.23 -50.07 -41.27
N THR A 234 12.39 -49.27 -41.92
CA THR A 234 11.37 -49.76 -42.85
C THR A 234 11.98 -50.47 -44.07
N GLU A 235 13.06 -49.91 -44.62
CA GLU A 235 13.79 -50.51 -45.73
C GLU A 235 14.49 -51.82 -45.33
N SER A 236 15.09 -51.86 -44.14
CA SER A 236 15.66 -53.07 -43.55
C SER A 236 14.60 -54.17 -43.39
N VAL A 237 13.44 -53.84 -42.83
CA VAL A 237 12.31 -54.79 -42.70
C VAL A 237 11.87 -55.29 -44.07
N LYS A 238 11.74 -54.40 -45.06
CA LYS A 238 11.38 -54.79 -46.44
C LYS A 238 12.42 -55.72 -47.07
N ASN A 239 13.71 -55.49 -46.82
CA ASN A 239 14.77 -56.36 -47.29
C ASN A 239 14.74 -57.73 -46.60
N MET A 240 14.52 -57.76 -45.28
CA MET A 240 14.33 -59.01 -44.52
C MET A 240 13.11 -59.79 -45.00
N GLN A 241 11.99 -59.12 -45.31
CA GLN A 241 10.81 -59.74 -45.89
C GLN A 241 11.13 -60.39 -47.25
N LYS A 242 11.81 -59.67 -48.15
CA LYS A 242 12.24 -60.24 -49.45
C LYS A 242 13.16 -61.44 -49.30
N LEU A 243 14.13 -61.37 -48.40
CA LEU A 243 15.04 -62.49 -48.11
C LEU A 243 14.28 -63.69 -47.55
N HIS A 244 13.31 -63.44 -46.66
CA HIS A 244 12.45 -64.47 -46.11
C HIS A 244 11.58 -65.14 -47.19
N GLU A 245 10.95 -64.36 -48.07
CA GLU A 245 10.18 -64.87 -49.22
C GLU A 245 11.06 -65.71 -50.17
N SER A 246 12.28 -65.25 -50.44
CA SER A 246 13.25 -66.00 -51.25
C SER A 246 13.68 -67.31 -50.58
N ALA A 247 13.98 -67.29 -49.28
CA ALA A 247 14.36 -68.49 -48.54
C ALA A 247 13.19 -69.49 -48.45
N GLN A 248 11.97 -68.99 -48.25
CA GLN A 248 10.76 -69.82 -48.23
C GLN A 248 10.51 -70.48 -49.59
N SER A 249 10.75 -69.77 -50.69
CA SER A 249 10.65 -70.30 -52.06
C SER A 249 11.69 -71.40 -52.30
N GLN A 250 12.94 -71.18 -51.89
CA GLN A 250 14.01 -72.20 -52.00
C GLN A 250 13.70 -73.45 -51.15
N LEU A 251 13.18 -73.28 -49.93
CA LEU A 251 12.76 -74.41 -49.09
C LEU A 251 11.61 -75.19 -49.74
N PHE A 252 10.68 -74.51 -50.42
CA PHE A 252 9.61 -75.17 -51.16
C PHE A 252 10.17 -75.97 -52.33
N GLU A 253 11.06 -75.38 -53.14
CA GLU A 253 11.73 -76.06 -54.27
C GLU A 253 12.51 -77.30 -53.81
N LEU A 254 13.33 -77.18 -52.76
CA LEU A 254 14.09 -78.31 -52.20
C LEU A 254 13.17 -79.41 -51.67
N ARG A 255 12.05 -79.03 -51.04
CA ARG A 255 11.06 -80.00 -50.58
C ARG A 255 10.42 -80.73 -51.76
N THR A 256 10.05 -80.02 -52.82
CA THR A 256 9.49 -80.61 -54.03
C THR A 256 10.50 -81.57 -54.69
N GLN A 257 11.76 -81.15 -54.85
CA GLN A 257 12.83 -82.01 -55.38
C GLN A 257 13.05 -83.26 -54.51
N SER A 258 13.08 -83.09 -53.19
CA SER A 258 13.22 -84.22 -52.25
C SER A 258 12.03 -85.19 -52.34
N GLU A 259 10.81 -84.68 -52.49
CA GLU A 259 9.61 -85.49 -52.70
C GLU A 259 9.67 -86.20 -54.07
N GLU A 260 10.10 -85.53 -55.14
CA GLU A 260 10.31 -86.10 -56.47
C GLU A 260 11.37 -87.21 -56.44
N ASP A 261 12.56 -86.95 -55.88
CA ASP A 261 13.64 -87.93 -55.72
C ASP A 261 13.19 -89.14 -54.90
N ARG A 262 12.45 -88.91 -53.81
CA ARG A 262 11.87 -90.00 -53.01
C ARG A 262 10.92 -90.85 -53.85
N THR A 263 10.03 -90.23 -54.63
CA THR A 263 9.13 -91.00 -55.52
C THR A 263 9.86 -91.74 -56.63
N ALA A 264 10.92 -91.15 -57.20
CA ALA A 264 11.76 -91.78 -58.20
C ALA A 264 12.52 -92.98 -57.62
N LYS A 265 13.05 -92.85 -56.40
CA LYS A 265 13.71 -93.94 -55.67
C LYS A 265 12.74 -95.04 -55.26
N GLU A 266 11.54 -94.71 -54.82
CA GLU A 266 10.47 -95.69 -54.57
C GLU A 266 10.13 -96.48 -55.84
N ALA A 267 10.04 -95.82 -56.99
CA ALA A 267 9.82 -96.48 -58.28
C ALA A 267 11.01 -97.36 -58.70
N GLU A 268 12.25 -96.90 -58.51
CA GLU A 268 13.47 -97.68 -58.78
C GLU A 268 13.53 -98.94 -57.90
N VAL A 269 13.23 -98.81 -56.60
CA VAL A 269 13.16 -99.95 -55.67
C VAL A 269 12.08 -100.93 -56.11
N SER A 270 10.91 -100.46 -56.53
CA SER A 270 9.84 -101.33 -57.05
C SER A 270 10.32 -102.12 -58.30
N LEU A 271 10.99 -101.45 -59.25
CA LEU A 271 11.52 -102.12 -60.44
C LEU A 271 12.63 -103.14 -60.10
N LEU A 272 13.50 -102.81 -59.14
CA LEU A 272 14.52 -103.74 -58.65
C LEU A 272 13.90 -104.93 -57.92
N MET A 273 12.84 -104.73 -57.13
CA MET A 273 12.06 -105.82 -56.54
C MET A 273 11.49 -106.73 -57.65
N ASP A 274 10.88 -106.17 -58.69
CA ASP A 274 10.35 -106.93 -59.82
C ASP A 274 11.45 -107.70 -60.59
N GLU A 275 12.65 -107.12 -60.75
CA GLU A 275 13.80 -107.79 -61.38
C GLU A 275 14.35 -108.90 -60.49
N VAL A 276 14.42 -108.69 -59.17
CA VAL A 276 14.82 -109.72 -58.21
C VAL A 276 13.83 -110.88 -58.24
N GLU A 277 12.52 -110.62 -58.25
CA GLU A 277 11.49 -111.65 -58.38
C GLU A 277 11.63 -112.41 -59.71
N ARG A 278 11.86 -111.71 -60.83
CA ARG A 278 12.12 -112.34 -62.13
C ARG A 278 13.41 -113.17 -62.15
N ALA A 279 14.48 -112.67 -61.55
CA ALA A 279 15.76 -113.37 -61.44
C ALA A 279 15.65 -114.60 -60.54
N GLN A 280 14.92 -114.51 -59.43
CA GLN A 280 14.60 -115.64 -58.56
C GLN A 280 13.76 -116.69 -59.31
N ALA A 281 12.74 -116.28 -60.07
CA ALA A 281 11.96 -117.19 -60.91
C ALA A 281 12.84 -117.91 -61.95
N ARG A 282 13.79 -117.21 -62.58
CA ARG A 282 14.79 -117.79 -63.49
C ARG A 282 15.79 -118.71 -62.79
N LEU A 283 16.22 -118.36 -61.58
CA LEU A 283 17.11 -119.21 -60.78
C LEU A 283 16.42 -120.54 -60.47
N VAL A 284 15.15 -120.50 -60.04
CA VAL A 284 14.35 -121.70 -59.81
C VAL A 284 14.20 -122.54 -61.09
N SER A 285 13.98 -121.91 -62.25
CA SER A 285 13.91 -122.64 -63.52
C SER A 285 15.26 -123.25 -63.91
N LEU A 286 16.36 -122.52 -63.76
CA LEU A 286 17.72 -122.99 -64.05
C LEU A 286 18.19 -124.06 -63.05
N GLU A 287 17.78 -124.02 -61.79
CA GLU A 287 18.05 -125.09 -60.83
C GLU A 287 17.33 -126.38 -61.23
N ARG A 288 16.11 -126.25 -61.77
CA ARG A 288 15.36 -127.36 -62.37
C ARG A 288 16.09 -127.92 -63.60
N GLU A 289 16.45 -127.06 -64.55
CA GLU A 289 17.22 -127.44 -65.74
C GLU A 289 18.62 -127.97 -65.43
N LYS A 290 19.30 -127.49 -64.37
CA LYS A 290 20.58 -128.03 -63.90
C LYS A 290 20.39 -129.42 -63.29
N GLY A 291 19.24 -129.69 -62.67
CA GLY A 291 18.84 -131.05 -62.31
C GLY A 291 18.75 -131.94 -63.55
N ASP A 292 18.10 -131.43 -64.61
CA ASP A 292 17.95 -132.13 -65.89
C ASP A 292 19.27 -132.26 -66.66
N LEU A 293 20.16 -131.26 -66.64
CA LEU A 293 21.47 -131.26 -67.30
C LEU A 293 22.52 -132.04 -66.52
N ARG A 294 22.46 -132.12 -65.18
CA ARG A 294 23.27 -133.10 -64.42
C ARG A 294 22.95 -134.54 -64.84
N SER A 295 21.72 -134.80 -65.30
CA SER A 295 21.37 -136.09 -65.89
C SER A 295 21.95 -136.29 -67.29
N GLN A 296 22.18 -135.20 -68.05
CA GLN A 296 22.79 -135.23 -69.38
C GLN A 296 24.33 -135.22 -69.35
N LEU A 297 24.96 -134.62 -68.34
CA LEU A 297 26.42 -134.52 -68.16
C LEU A 297 27.09 -135.82 -67.63
N GLN A 298 26.31 -136.90 -67.44
CA GLN A 298 26.85 -138.26 -67.32
C GLN A 298 27.09 -138.91 -68.69
N THR A 299 26.70 -138.26 -69.78
CA THR A 299 26.92 -138.72 -71.15
C THR A 299 27.72 -137.70 -71.94
N THR A 300 28.86 -138.14 -72.45
CA THR A 300 29.73 -137.49 -73.44
C THR A 300 30.79 -136.51 -72.94
N ASN A 301 32.01 -136.89 -73.33
CA ASN A 301 33.31 -136.52 -72.82
C ASN A 301 34.14 -135.94 -73.99
N GLU A 302 34.85 -134.84 -73.68
CA GLU A 302 36.21 -134.45 -74.09
C GLU A 302 36.62 -134.05 -75.53
N ASP A 303 37.54 -133.05 -75.48
CA ASP A 303 38.73 -132.78 -76.30
C ASP A 303 38.64 -131.89 -77.55
N ALA A 304 39.60 -131.01 -77.90
CA ALA A 304 40.79 -130.44 -77.24
C ALA A 304 41.52 -129.48 -78.23
N THR A 305 42.46 -128.66 -77.72
CA THR A 305 43.78 -128.29 -78.36
C THR A 305 43.81 -127.35 -79.59
N LYS A 306 44.83 -126.51 -79.92
CA LYS A 306 46.14 -126.05 -79.37
C LYS A 306 46.76 -124.97 -80.32
N SER A 307 47.79 -124.23 -79.83
CA SER A 307 49.10 -123.92 -80.51
C SER A 307 49.15 -122.87 -81.66
N SER A 308 50.19 -122.05 -81.95
CA SER A 308 51.52 -121.64 -81.38
C SER A 308 52.23 -120.69 -82.40
N ASP A 309 53.10 -119.77 -81.94
CA ASP A 309 54.43 -119.28 -82.47
C ASP A 309 54.64 -118.89 -83.96
N TYR A 310 55.61 -118.06 -84.42
CA TYR A 310 56.52 -117.00 -83.94
C TYR A 310 57.17 -116.40 -85.22
N LEU A 311 57.72 -115.17 -85.12
CA LEU A 311 58.86 -114.56 -85.88
C LEU A 311 58.52 -113.34 -86.75
N GLU A 312 58.97 -112.14 -86.35
CA GLU A 312 59.79 -111.27 -87.24
C GLU A 312 60.51 -110.13 -86.49
N SER A 313 61.82 -110.25 -86.31
CA SER A 313 62.68 -109.38 -85.48
C SER A 313 63.03 -108.00 -86.06
N SER A 314 62.43 -107.59 -87.17
CA SER A 314 62.60 -106.25 -87.78
C SER A 314 61.41 -105.34 -87.44
N ASP A 315 60.21 -105.91 -87.42
CA ASP A 315 59.01 -105.28 -86.84
C ASP A 315 59.19 -105.02 -85.35
N ILE A 316 60.01 -105.79 -84.63
CA ILE A 316 60.25 -105.58 -83.19
C ILE A 316 60.98 -104.26 -82.92
N LEU A 317 61.86 -103.77 -83.79
CA LEU A 317 62.58 -102.51 -83.57
C LEU A 317 61.75 -101.29 -83.95
N GLU A 318 60.96 -101.36 -85.03
CA GLU A 318 60.00 -100.32 -85.40
C GLU A 318 58.80 -100.30 -84.45
N SER A 319 58.31 -101.48 -84.03
CA SER A 319 57.36 -101.64 -82.92
C SER A 319 57.97 -101.20 -81.59
N SER A 320 59.26 -101.41 -81.32
CA SER A 320 59.92 -100.93 -80.09
C SER A 320 60.10 -99.42 -80.09
N LEU A 321 60.41 -98.81 -81.24
CA LEU A 321 60.49 -97.36 -81.38
C LEU A 321 59.10 -96.74 -81.27
N ASN A 322 58.11 -97.26 -81.99
CA ASN A 322 56.70 -96.86 -81.87
C ASN A 322 56.14 -97.12 -80.47
N ALA A 323 56.56 -98.19 -79.80
CA ALA A 323 56.20 -98.45 -78.40
C ALA A 323 56.88 -97.46 -77.45
N LYS A 324 58.14 -97.11 -77.67
CA LYS A 324 58.83 -96.06 -76.88
C LYS A 324 58.23 -94.69 -77.13
N GLU A 325 57.85 -94.37 -78.36
CA GLU A 325 57.22 -93.09 -78.73
C GLU A 325 55.78 -93.01 -78.20
N LYS A 326 55.06 -94.14 -78.21
CA LYS A 326 53.78 -94.29 -77.52
C LYS A 326 53.94 -94.13 -76.01
N ILE A 327 54.92 -94.77 -75.39
CA ILE A 327 55.24 -94.61 -73.95
C ILE A 327 55.62 -93.17 -73.64
N ILE A 328 56.39 -92.48 -74.49
CA ILE A 328 56.71 -91.06 -74.32
C ILE A 328 55.43 -90.21 -74.44
N SER A 329 54.52 -90.53 -75.35
CA SER A 329 53.24 -89.83 -75.48
C SER A 329 52.31 -90.09 -74.29
N GLU A 330 52.29 -91.32 -73.76
CA GLU A 330 51.55 -91.73 -72.58
C GLU A 330 52.12 -91.04 -71.33
N LEU A 331 53.45 -91.05 -71.14
CA LEU A 331 54.13 -90.33 -70.06
C LEU A 331 53.95 -88.81 -70.15
N ASN A 332 53.93 -88.23 -71.36
CA ASN A 332 53.65 -86.80 -71.54
C ASN A 332 52.18 -86.47 -71.26
N ALA A 333 51.25 -87.37 -71.60
CA ALA A 333 49.85 -87.22 -71.26
C ALA A 333 49.62 -87.35 -69.74
N GLU A 334 50.30 -88.31 -69.10
CA GLU A 334 50.31 -88.47 -67.65
C GLU A 334 50.94 -87.27 -66.95
N LEU A 335 52.07 -86.75 -67.43
CA LEU A 335 52.70 -85.54 -66.92
C LEU A 335 51.76 -84.34 -67.03
N ARG A 336 51.12 -84.13 -68.19
CA ARG A 336 50.14 -83.05 -68.36
C ARG A 336 48.92 -83.23 -67.45
N ASN A 337 48.47 -84.46 -67.25
CA ASN A 337 47.37 -84.75 -66.35
C ASN A 337 47.75 -84.45 -64.89
N ILE A 338 48.93 -84.88 -64.44
CA ILE A 338 49.47 -84.60 -63.11
C ILE A 338 49.71 -83.10 -62.90
N GLU A 339 50.24 -82.39 -63.90
CA GLU A 339 50.40 -80.94 -63.86
C GLU A 339 49.05 -80.22 -63.77
N SER A 340 48.05 -80.70 -64.50
CA SER A 340 46.69 -80.17 -64.45
C SER A 340 46.01 -80.44 -63.11
N THR A 341 46.14 -81.65 -62.54
CA THR A 341 45.58 -81.97 -61.21
C THR A 341 46.30 -81.19 -60.12
N LEU A 342 47.63 -81.09 -60.17
CA LEU A 342 48.42 -80.28 -59.23
C LEU A 342 48.06 -78.79 -59.32
N SER A 343 47.81 -78.27 -60.52
CA SER A 343 47.35 -76.88 -60.71
C SER A 343 45.95 -76.67 -60.11
N SER A 344 45.03 -77.60 -60.34
CA SER A 344 43.68 -77.58 -59.76
C SER A 344 43.71 -77.64 -58.24
N GLU A 345 44.51 -78.55 -57.66
CA GLU A 345 44.69 -78.64 -56.20
C GLU A 345 45.29 -77.38 -55.61
N ARG A 346 46.31 -76.79 -56.26
CA ARG A 346 46.87 -75.49 -55.85
C ARG A 346 45.81 -74.39 -55.87
N GLU A 347 44.99 -74.33 -56.90
CA GLU A 347 43.90 -73.34 -57.00
C GLU A 347 42.84 -73.55 -55.91
N MET A 348 42.46 -74.81 -55.63
CA MET A 348 41.57 -75.15 -54.52
C MET A 348 42.16 -74.72 -53.17
N HIS A 349 43.43 -75.00 -52.90
CA HIS A 349 44.11 -74.58 -51.67
C HIS A 349 44.23 -73.06 -51.55
N VAL A 350 44.52 -72.36 -52.66
CA VAL A 350 44.55 -70.88 -52.67
C VAL A 350 43.16 -70.32 -52.36
N ASN A 351 42.10 -70.90 -52.91
CA ASN A 351 40.74 -70.47 -52.64
C ASN A 351 40.33 -70.77 -51.19
N GLU A 352 40.74 -71.90 -50.63
CA GLU A 352 40.51 -72.22 -49.23
C GLU A 352 41.29 -71.31 -48.28
N LEU A 353 42.56 -71.01 -48.59
CA LEU A 353 43.34 -70.01 -47.85
C LEU A 353 42.69 -68.63 -47.89
N LYS A 354 42.15 -68.20 -49.04
CA LYS A 354 41.39 -66.95 -49.15
C LYS A 354 40.14 -66.95 -48.26
N LYS A 355 39.38 -68.05 -48.25
CA LYS A 355 38.19 -68.19 -47.37
C LYS A 355 38.57 -68.15 -45.90
N LEU A 356 39.59 -68.90 -45.49
CA LEU A 356 40.07 -68.94 -44.11
C LEU A 356 40.64 -67.58 -43.68
N THR A 357 41.34 -66.87 -44.57
CA THR A 357 41.85 -65.52 -44.29
C THR A 357 40.70 -64.53 -44.12
N ALA A 358 39.67 -64.59 -44.96
CA ALA A 358 38.48 -63.74 -44.82
C ALA A 358 37.74 -64.01 -43.50
N LEU A 359 37.53 -65.28 -43.14
CA LEU A 359 36.95 -65.67 -41.86
C LEU A 359 37.78 -65.20 -40.67
N LEU A 360 39.11 -65.29 -40.76
CA LEU A 360 40.01 -64.79 -39.71
C LEU A 360 39.84 -63.28 -39.52
N THR A 361 39.84 -62.50 -40.62
CA THR A 361 39.66 -61.05 -40.55
C THR A 361 38.29 -60.65 -40.00
N GLU A 362 37.24 -61.39 -40.35
CA GLU A 362 35.89 -61.20 -39.79
C GLU A 362 35.89 -61.46 -38.29
N LYS A 363 36.51 -62.56 -37.83
CA LYS A 363 36.62 -62.88 -36.39
C LYS A 363 37.48 -61.86 -35.64
N GLU A 364 38.57 -61.37 -36.22
CA GLU A 364 39.39 -60.31 -35.63
C GLU A 364 38.61 -59.00 -35.49
N SER A 365 37.81 -58.63 -36.51
CA SER A 365 36.95 -57.44 -36.45
C SER A 365 35.86 -57.56 -35.40
N ALA A 366 35.19 -58.72 -35.31
CA ALA A 366 34.18 -58.99 -34.29
C ALA A 366 34.79 -59.02 -32.88
N LEU A 367 36.02 -59.52 -32.72
CA LEU A 367 36.76 -59.46 -31.46
C LEU A 367 37.09 -58.02 -31.06
N MET A 368 37.55 -57.19 -32.00
CA MET A 368 37.81 -55.79 -31.74
C MET A 368 36.54 -55.03 -31.33
N GLU A 369 35.42 -55.30 -31.99
CA GLU A 369 34.13 -54.70 -31.67
C GLU A 369 33.62 -55.16 -30.30
N LEU A 370 33.72 -56.45 -29.98
CA LEU A 370 33.38 -56.98 -28.66
C LEU A 370 34.30 -56.44 -27.56
N MET A 371 35.60 -56.28 -27.83
CA MET A 371 36.55 -55.66 -26.88
C MET A 371 36.21 -54.20 -26.64
N LYS A 372 35.82 -53.46 -27.70
CA LYS A 372 35.36 -52.08 -27.59
C LYS A 372 34.07 -51.99 -26.77
N GLU A 373 33.07 -52.84 -27.05
CA GLU A 373 31.85 -52.91 -26.24
C GLU A 373 32.14 -53.28 -24.77
N LEU A 374 33.09 -54.18 -24.54
CA LEU A 374 33.51 -54.57 -23.18
C LEU A 374 34.23 -53.41 -22.46
N GLN A 375 34.97 -52.57 -23.19
CA GLN A 375 35.66 -51.40 -22.65
C GLN A 375 34.70 -50.21 -22.43
N GLU A 376 33.65 -50.09 -23.25
CA GLU A 376 32.58 -49.09 -23.11
C GLU A 376 31.56 -49.47 -22.02
N ARG A 377 31.49 -50.75 -21.63
CA ARG A 377 30.67 -51.18 -20.49
C ARG A 377 31.13 -50.49 -19.21
N PRO A 378 30.22 -49.85 -18.46
CA PRO A 378 30.53 -49.28 -17.16
C PRO A 378 31.18 -50.34 -16.25
N THR A 379 32.38 -50.05 -15.75
CA THR A 379 33.10 -50.92 -14.83
C THR A 379 32.23 -51.22 -13.62
N GLN A 380 32.32 -52.42 -13.05
CA GLN A 380 31.53 -52.82 -11.86
C GLN A 380 31.62 -51.77 -10.74
N LYS A 381 32.81 -51.17 -10.53
CA LYS A 381 33.00 -50.03 -9.61
C LYS A 381 32.16 -48.81 -9.96
N LEU A 382 32.09 -48.41 -11.23
CA LEU A 382 31.28 -47.27 -11.68
C LEU A 382 29.79 -47.53 -11.52
N VAL A 383 29.33 -48.76 -11.78
CA VAL A 383 27.95 -49.17 -11.54
C VAL A 383 27.63 -49.13 -10.05
N ASP A 384 28.53 -49.62 -9.20
CA ASP A 384 28.38 -49.60 -7.75
C ASP A 384 28.45 -48.18 -7.19
N ASP A 385 29.29 -47.30 -7.75
CA ASP A 385 29.35 -45.87 -7.39
C ASP A 385 28.11 -45.09 -7.84
N LEU A 386 27.56 -45.41 -9.02
CA LEU A 386 26.30 -44.84 -9.48
C LEU A 386 25.13 -45.33 -8.63
N LYS A 387 25.11 -46.60 -8.23
CA LYS A 387 24.11 -47.14 -7.29
C LYS A 387 24.22 -46.48 -5.92
N LYS A 388 25.43 -46.29 -5.40
CA LYS A 388 25.68 -45.54 -4.15
C LYS A 388 25.22 -44.09 -4.26
N LYS A 389 25.55 -43.39 -5.36
CA LYS A 389 25.08 -42.03 -5.63
C LYS A 389 23.56 -41.94 -5.71
N VAL A 390 22.90 -42.92 -6.35
CA VAL A 390 21.44 -43.00 -6.40
C VAL A 390 20.85 -43.28 -5.02
N GLN A 391 21.43 -44.18 -4.22
CA GLN A 391 21.00 -44.42 -2.84
C GLN A 391 21.16 -43.18 -1.95
N ILE A 392 22.26 -42.44 -2.07
CA ILE A 392 22.48 -41.18 -1.36
C ILE A 392 21.47 -40.12 -1.81
N LEU A 393 21.24 -39.98 -3.11
CA LEU A 393 20.24 -39.05 -3.65
C LEU A 393 18.81 -39.43 -3.23
N GLN A 394 18.54 -40.73 -3.07
CA GLN A 394 17.25 -41.23 -2.60
C GLN A 394 17.07 -40.98 -1.09
N ALA A 395 18.13 -41.13 -0.29
CA ALA A 395 18.14 -40.78 1.13
C ALA A 395 17.98 -39.26 1.35
N VAL A 396 18.68 -38.43 0.57
CA VAL A 396 18.59 -36.96 0.63
C VAL A 396 17.27 -36.44 0.05
N GLY A 397 16.72 -37.11 -0.97
CA GLY A 397 15.49 -36.71 -1.65
C GLY A 397 14.20 -37.14 -0.95
N TYR A 398 14.24 -38.18 -0.12
CA TYR A 398 13.04 -38.76 0.50
C TYR A 398 13.06 -38.85 2.04
N ASN A 399 14.11 -38.40 2.74
CA ASN A 399 14.18 -38.40 4.22
C ASN A 399 13.69 -39.71 4.87
N SER A 400 13.95 -40.84 4.23
CA SER A 400 13.53 -42.16 4.69
C SER A 400 14.68 -43.12 4.44
N ILE A 401 15.52 -43.29 5.47
CA ILE A 401 16.36 -44.47 5.74
C ILE A 401 16.90 -44.31 7.17
N GLU A 402 16.82 -45.40 7.94
CA GLU A 402 17.31 -45.54 9.30
C GLU A 402 18.83 -45.31 9.38
N ALA A 403 19.31 -44.69 10.47
CA ALA A 403 20.67 -44.18 10.62
C ALA A 403 21.81 -45.24 10.49
N GLU A 404 21.47 -46.53 10.49
CA GLU A 404 22.43 -47.64 10.47
C GLU A 404 23.02 -47.93 9.07
N ASP A 405 22.36 -47.51 7.98
CA ASP A 405 22.87 -47.69 6.60
C ASP A 405 23.79 -46.55 6.12
N TRP A 406 23.94 -45.48 6.91
CA TRP A 406 24.79 -44.32 6.58
C TRP A 406 26.30 -44.60 6.78
N GLU A 407 26.67 -45.46 7.73
CA GLU A 407 28.08 -45.76 8.02
C GLU A 407 28.73 -46.70 6.99
N LEU A 408 27.94 -47.51 6.28
CA LEU A 408 28.45 -48.41 5.22
C LEU A 408 28.64 -47.71 3.87
N ALA A 409 27.90 -46.62 3.62
CA ALA A 409 27.95 -45.88 2.36
C ALA A 409 29.09 -44.82 2.28
N THR A 410 29.71 -44.50 3.41
CA THR A 410 30.65 -43.35 3.57
C THR A 410 32.13 -43.71 3.41
N ASN A 411 32.49 -44.99 3.24
CA ASN A 411 33.89 -45.40 3.09
C ASN A 411 34.37 -45.33 1.62
N GLY A 412 34.79 -44.14 1.16
CA GLY A 412 35.47 -43.95 -0.13
C GLY A 412 36.03 -42.54 -0.36
N GLU A 413 37.27 -42.43 -0.86
CA GLU A 413 38.04 -41.17 -1.02
C GLU A 413 37.35 -40.12 -1.94
N GLU A 414 36.56 -40.53 -2.94
CA GLU A 414 35.84 -39.59 -3.81
C GLU A 414 34.55 -39.03 -3.18
N MET A 415 33.98 -39.73 -2.20
CA MET A 415 32.83 -39.25 -1.41
C MET A 415 33.25 -38.21 -0.39
N SER A 416 34.48 -38.26 0.14
CA SER A 416 35.02 -37.23 1.04
C SER A 416 34.97 -35.82 0.43
N LYS A 417 35.14 -35.71 -0.90
CA LYS A 417 35.07 -34.42 -1.61
C LYS A 417 33.64 -33.91 -1.79
N LEU A 418 32.68 -34.81 -2.02
CA LEU A 418 31.25 -34.47 -2.12
C LEU A 418 30.65 -34.20 -0.74
N GLU A 419 31.02 -34.99 0.25
CA GLU A 419 30.69 -34.81 1.65
C GLU A 419 31.28 -33.51 2.19
N ALA A 420 32.52 -33.15 1.83
CA ALA A 420 33.10 -31.86 2.16
C ALA A 420 32.34 -30.69 1.52
N LEU A 421 31.91 -30.81 0.25
CA LEU A 421 31.11 -29.77 -0.42
C LEU A 421 29.69 -29.65 0.17
N LEU A 422 29.08 -30.77 0.53
CA LEU A 422 27.76 -30.79 1.18
C LEU A 422 27.84 -30.24 2.60
N LEU A 423 28.88 -30.58 3.36
CA LEU A 423 29.15 -30.02 4.69
C LEU A 423 29.47 -28.52 4.61
N ASP A 424 30.23 -28.08 3.61
CA ASP A 424 30.51 -26.65 3.41
C ASP A 424 29.24 -25.87 3.05
N LYS A 425 28.40 -26.43 2.17
CA LYS A 425 27.11 -25.83 1.82
C LYS A 425 26.12 -25.87 3.00
N ASN A 426 26.10 -26.94 3.79
CA ASN A 426 25.28 -27.05 4.99
C ASN A 426 25.73 -26.03 6.05
N ARG A 427 27.03 -25.95 6.35
CA ARG A 427 27.61 -24.92 7.23
C ARG A 427 27.32 -23.51 6.75
N LYS A 428 27.36 -23.27 5.44
CA LYS A 428 27.01 -21.97 4.85
C LYS A 428 25.52 -21.65 5.04
N MET A 429 24.64 -22.61 4.80
CA MET A 429 23.20 -22.43 5.05
C MET A 429 22.91 -22.25 6.54
N GLU A 430 23.56 -23.01 7.43
CA GLU A 430 23.47 -22.83 8.88
C GLU A 430 23.97 -21.45 9.30
N HIS A 431 25.04 -20.94 8.69
CA HIS A 431 25.56 -19.59 8.91
C HIS A 431 24.59 -18.51 8.42
N GLU A 432 24.01 -18.67 7.23
CA GLU A 432 22.99 -17.75 6.70
C GLU A 432 21.72 -17.76 7.56
N LEU A 433 21.30 -18.93 8.05
CA LEU A 433 20.16 -19.09 8.94
C LEU A 433 20.43 -18.45 10.31
N THR A 434 21.62 -18.63 10.88
CA THR A 434 22.01 -17.93 12.12
C THR A 434 22.11 -16.42 11.92
N GLN A 435 22.68 -15.93 10.81
CA GLN A 435 22.68 -14.50 10.50
C GLN A 435 21.27 -13.92 10.37
N LEU A 436 20.36 -14.64 9.69
CA LEU A 436 18.97 -14.22 9.56
C LEU A 436 18.26 -14.21 10.91
N LYS A 437 18.51 -15.21 11.78
CA LYS A 437 17.99 -15.22 13.16
C LYS A 437 18.50 -14.04 13.98
N VAL A 438 19.78 -13.70 13.90
CA VAL A 438 20.36 -12.52 14.59
C VAL A 438 19.71 -11.25 14.07
N LYS A 439 19.61 -11.08 12.74
CA LYS A 439 18.93 -9.92 12.14
C LYS A 439 17.47 -9.81 12.57
N ILE A 440 16.74 -10.94 12.65
CA ILE A 440 15.38 -10.95 13.19
C ILE A 440 15.40 -10.45 14.63
N SER A 441 16.26 -11.00 15.51
CA SER A 441 16.34 -10.56 16.91
C SER A 441 16.70 -9.08 17.07
N GLU A 442 17.60 -8.54 16.25
CA GLU A 442 17.95 -7.10 16.22
C GLU A 442 16.74 -6.26 15.78
N LYS A 443 16.01 -6.70 14.75
CA LYS A 443 14.80 -6.01 14.30
C LYS A 443 13.68 -6.06 15.34
N THR A 444 13.51 -7.18 16.05
CA THR A 444 12.55 -7.30 17.15
C THR A 444 12.92 -6.39 18.32
N SER A 445 14.20 -6.32 18.70
CA SER A 445 14.69 -5.39 19.73
C SER A 445 14.44 -3.93 19.36
N LEU A 446 14.70 -3.55 18.11
CA LEU A 446 14.42 -2.18 17.63
C LEU A 446 12.93 -1.87 17.61
N LEU A 447 12.08 -2.86 17.31
CA LEU A 447 10.63 -2.72 17.37
C LEU A 447 10.17 -2.48 18.81
N GLU A 448 10.63 -3.29 19.77
CA GLU A 448 10.32 -3.13 21.20
C GLU A 448 10.78 -1.77 21.73
N GLU A 449 11.97 -1.30 21.34
CA GLU A 449 12.47 0.02 21.74
C GLU A 449 11.64 1.17 21.13
N ALA A 450 11.21 1.04 19.87
CA ALA A 450 10.33 2.00 19.22
C ALA A 450 8.94 2.03 19.88
N GLU A 451 8.36 0.86 20.20
CA GLU A 451 7.09 0.76 20.91
C GLU A 451 7.16 1.39 22.31
N LYS A 452 8.24 1.14 23.05
CA LYS A 452 8.49 1.81 24.34
C LYS A 452 8.54 3.33 24.18
N ARG A 453 9.21 3.83 23.13
CA ARG A 453 9.32 5.27 22.86
C ARG A 453 7.98 5.89 22.46
N ILE A 454 7.14 5.15 21.73
CA ILE A 454 5.76 5.55 21.44
C ILE A 454 4.96 5.66 22.74
N ALA A 455 5.05 4.68 23.63
CA ALA A 455 4.36 4.72 24.93
C ALA A 455 4.81 5.91 25.78
N GLU A 456 6.12 6.18 25.85
CA GLU A 456 6.66 7.34 26.57
C GLU A 456 6.19 8.69 25.98
N LEU A 457 6.18 8.82 24.65
CA LEU A 457 5.69 10.04 23.99
C LEU A 457 4.18 10.21 24.17
N THR A 458 3.41 9.13 24.13
CA THR A 458 1.96 9.15 24.37
C THR A 458 1.65 9.61 25.79
N SER A 459 2.37 9.10 26.79
CA SER A 459 2.25 9.56 28.18
C SER A 459 2.59 11.04 28.33
N LYS A 460 3.64 11.54 27.66
CA LYS A 460 3.97 12.98 27.66
C LYS A 460 2.90 13.84 27.01
N VAL A 461 2.28 13.37 25.93
CA VAL A 461 1.15 14.06 25.29
C VAL A 461 -0.04 14.14 26.25
N GLU A 462 -0.36 13.07 26.95
CA GLU A 462 -1.43 13.07 27.96
C GLU A 462 -1.13 14.02 29.13
N GLU A 463 0.11 14.04 29.62
CA GLU A 463 0.54 14.99 30.66
C GLU A 463 0.43 16.45 30.18
N GLN A 464 0.87 16.73 28.96
CA GLN A 464 0.76 18.06 28.35
C GLN A 464 -0.70 18.46 28.14
N GLN A 465 -1.56 17.56 27.67
CA GLN A 465 -3.00 17.81 27.55
C GLN A 465 -3.63 18.12 28.91
N LYS A 466 -3.29 17.37 29.96
CA LYS A 466 -3.76 17.65 31.33
C LYS A 466 -3.27 19.00 31.85
N LEU A 467 -2.03 19.38 31.54
CA LEU A 467 -1.48 20.69 31.91
C LEU A 467 -2.18 21.82 31.16
N ILE A 468 -2.41 21.67 29.85
CA ILE A 468 -3.16 22.64 29.04
C ILE A 468 -4.56 22.82 29.62
N LEU A 469 -5.28 21.74 29.93
CA LEU A 469 -6.61 21.81 30.54
C LEU A 469 -6.58 22.54 31.89
N LYS A 470 -5.54 22.33 32.72
CA LYS A 470 -5.37 23.08 33.98
C LYS A 470 -5.10 24.57 33.74
N LEU A 471 -4.23 24.90 32.77
CA LEU A 471 -3.93 26.28 32.42
C LEU A 471 -5.14 26.99 31.83
N GLU A 472 -5.94 26.31 31.01
CA GLU A 472 -7.21 26.81 30.49
C GLU A 472 -8.22 27.05 31.62
N ASP A 473 -8.33 26.13 32.58
CA ASP A 473 -9.18 26.29 33.78
C ASP A 473 -8.70 27.46 34.67
N ASP A 474 -7.40 27.62 34.84
CA ASP A 474 -6.83 28.73 35.61
C ASP A 474 -6.96 30.07 34.88
N ILE A 475 -6.82 30.11 33.55
CA ILE A 475 -7.15 31.28 32.72
C ILE A 475 -8.63 31.61 32.86
N LEU A 476 -9.54 30.62 32.82
CA LEU A 476 -10.97 30.82 33.04
C LEU A 476 -11.27 31.37 34.45
N LYS A 477 -10.53 30.94 35.48
CA LYS A 477 -10.64 31.50 36.84
C LYS A 477 -10.15 32.95 36.92
N VAL A 478 -9.07 33.29 36.21
CA VAL A 478 -8.55 34.68 36.13
C VAL A 478 -9.50 35.58 35.33
N VAL A 479 -10.05 35.06 34.23
CA VAL A 479 -11.06 35.73 33.39
C VAL A 479 -12.37 35.95 34.14
N SER A 480 -12.77 35.02 35.01
CA SER A 480 -13.96 35.17 35.88
C SER A 480 -13.73 36.07 37.10
N HIS A 481 -12.47 36.28 37.53
CA HIS A 481 -12.11 37.25 38.57
C HIS A 481 -11.82 38.66 38.06
N ALA A 482 -11.80 38.88 36.73
CA ALA A 482 -11.64 40.21 36.14
C ALA A 482 -13.01 40.93 36.05
N PRO A 483 -13.25 42.03 36.79
CA PRO A 483 -14.53 42.74 36.79
C PRO A 483 -14.90 43.38 35.42
N LEU A 484 -13.94 43.42 34.48
CA LEU A 484 -14.12 43.98 33.13
C LEU A 484 -14.82 43.03 32.14
N ILE A 485 -14.87 41.72 32.39
CA ILE A 485 -15.41 40.75 31.41
C ILE A 485 -16.92 40.53 31.58
N LYS A 486 -17.47 40.83 32.76
CA LYS A 486 -18.94 40.85 32.97
C LYS A 486 -19.64 41.89 32.10
N LEU A 487 -18.95 42.99 31.76
CA LEU A 487 -19.46 44.07 30.90
C LEU A 487 -19.42 43.71 29.40
N LEU A 488 -18.48 42.85 28.98
CA LEU A 488 -18.35 42.43 27.57
C LEU A 488 -19.29 41.28 27.20
N SER A 489 -19.69 40.44 28.16
CA SER A 489 -20.68 39.37 27.96
C SER A 489 -22.08 39.89 27.64
N GLU A 490 -22.44 41.08 28.16
CA GLU A 490 -23.75 41.71 27.92
C GLU A 490 -23.85 42.37 26.53
N TYR A 491 -22.71 42.70 25.90
CA TYR A 491 -22.68 43.32 24.57
C TYR A 491 -22.70 42.31 23.42
N CYS A 492 -22.28 41.06 23.66
CA CYS A 492 -22.16 40.04 22.60
C CYS A 492 -23.48 39.29 22.29
N TYR A 493 -24.55 39.50 23.08
CA TYR A 493 -25.85 38.84 22.86
C TYR A 493 -26.69 39.46 21.71
N TYR A 494 -26.27 40.60 21.14
CA TYR A 494 -27.07 41.33 20.13
C TYR A 494 -26.59 41.20 18.67
N VAL A 495 -25.47 40.50 18.39
CA VAL A 495 -24.89 40.49 17.03
C VAL A 495 -25.08 39.17 16.26
N ASP A 496 -25.43 38.06 16.91
CA ASP A 496 -25.45 36.72 16.28
C ASP A 496 -26.81 36.24 15.67
N ILE A 497 -27.76 37.15 15.41
CA ILE A 497 -29.10 36.80 14.83
C ILE A 497 -29.29 37.36 13.39
N SER A 498 -28.24 37.45 12.56
CA SER A 498 -28.46 37.91 11.16
C SER A 498 -27.71 37.19 10.03
N THR A 499 -26.96 36.11 10.28
CA THR A 499 -26.33 35.35 9.18
C THR A 499 -26.37 33.83 9.36
N THR A 500 -27.57 33.23 9.31
CA THR A 500 -27.71 31.78 9.03
C THR A 500 -28.79 31.51 7.97
N LYS A 501 -28.38 31.57 6.70
CA LYS A 501 -29.10 30.93 5.59
C LYS A 501 -28.12 30.20 4.68
N LYS A 502 -28.15 28.86 4.80
CA LYS A 502 -27.73 27.83 3.84
C LYS A 502 -26.35 27.99 3.17
N HIS A 503 -25.45 27.05 3.43
CA HIS A 503 -25.08 25.96 2.51
C HIS A 503 -24.02 25.09 3.21
N GLY A 504 -24.30 23.79 3.33
CA GLY A 504 -23.30 22.83 3.75
C GLY A 504 -22.37 22.50 2.59
N TYR A 505 -21.07 22.42 2.86
CA TYR A 505 -20.15 21.40 2.37
C TYR A 505 -18.85 21.49 3.17
N SER A 506 -18.28 20.32 3.40
CA SER A 506 -16.97 20.02 4.00
C SER A 506 -15.87 21.07 3.76
N SER A 507 -15.18 21.49 4.83
CA SER A 507 -13.75 21.84 4.79
C SER A 507 -13.22 21.99 6.21
N THR A 508 -12.55 20.97 6.72
CA THR A 508 -11.75 21.01 7.96
C THR A 508 -10.38 21.69 7.77
N ASP A 509 -10.13 22.35 6.64
CA ASP A 509 -8.77 22.79 6.26
C ASP A 509 -8.47 24.29 6.48
N ARG A 510 -9.44 25.08 6.96
CA ARG A 510 -9.22 26.54 7.14
C ARG A 510 -8.80 26.97 8.54
N ARG A 511 -8.83 26.07 9.52
CA ARG A 511 -8.45 26.40 10.91
C ARG A 511 -6.93 26.30 11.15
N ALA A 512 -6.20 25.59 10.29
CA ALA A 512 -4.74 25.45 10.37
C ALA A 512 -3.97 26.66 9.78
N SER A 513 -4.58 27.42 8.86
CA SER A 513 -3.88 28.51 8.17
C SER A 513 -3.81 29.83 8.95
N LEU A 514 -4.63 30.01 10.00
CA LEU A 514 -4.67 31.24 10.81
C LEU A 514 -3.77 31.19 12.05
N LEU A 515 -3.07 30.07 12.29
CA LEU A 515 -2.18 29.86 13.44
C LEU A 515 -0.68 29.90 13.08
N ASN A 516 -0.35 29.99 11.78
CA ASN A 516 1.04 30.01 11.29
C ASN A 516 1.62 31.42 11.09
N ASP A 517 0.86 32.49 11.36
CA ASP A 517 1.27 33.86 11.05
C ASP A 517 1.83 34.63 12.27
N TRP A 518 2.67 33.96 13.05
CA TRP A 518 3.39 34.54 14.21
C TRP A 518 4.90 34.27 14.11
N ASP A 519 5.46 34.55 12.94
CA ASP A 519 6.91 34.59 12.71
C ASP A 519 7.42 36.03 12.91
N LEU A 520 8.00 36.25 14.09
CA LEU A 520 8.76 37.43 14.47
C LEU A 520 10.04 37.50 13.63
N GLN A 521 10.17 38.60 12.91
CA GLN A 521 11.30 38.99 12.09
C GLN A 521 12.59 39.08 12.92
N GLU A 522 13.60 38.27 12.58
CA GLU A 522 14.97 38.41 13.06
C GLU A 522 15.55 39.75 12.59
N ILE A 523 15.76 40.68 13.52
CA ILE A 523 16.60 41.87 13.31
C ILE A 523 18.03 41.49 13.69
N GLY A 524 18.89 41.46 12.66
CA GLY A 524 20.32 41.21 12.75
C GLY A 524 21.06 42.25 13.59
N SER A 525 22.04 41.73 14.31
CA SER A 525 23.07 42.44 15.05
C SER A 525 23.85 43.42 14.16
N SER A 526 23.97 44.67 14.57
CA SER A 526 25.05 45.57 14.16
C SER A 526 25.34 46.58 15.26
N GLU A 527 26.61 46.97 15.29
CA GLU A 527 27.40 47.46 16.41
C GLU A 527 27.10 48.90 16.88
N ALA A 528 27.43 49.12 18.16
CA ALA A 528 28.02 50.32 18.79
C ALA A 528 27.37 51.71 18.59
N SER A 529 26.87 52.28 19.69
CA SER A 529 26.95 53.72 19.99
C SER A 529 26.74 53.97 21.49
N GLU A 530 27.76 54.56 22.11
CA GLU A 530 27.86 55.05 23.49
C GLU A 530 26.78 56.11 23.85
N GLY A 531 26.30 56.11 25.10
CA GLY A 531 25.50 57.22 25.65
C GLY A 531 24.68 56.91 26.89
N THR A 532 25.33 56.86 28.07
CA THR A 532 24.87 57.23 29.43
C THR A 532 23.36 57.33 29.76
N ASP A 533 22.86 56.48 30.68
CA ASP A 533 22.39 56.84 32.04
C ASP A 533 21.94 55.56 32.82
N PRO A 534 22.55 55.20 33.98
CA PRO A 534 22.22 53.98 34.69
C PRO A 534 21.27 54.26 35.85
N ARG A 535 19.98 53.90 35.72
CA ARG A 535 19.15 53.55 36.90
C ARG A 535 17.81 52.84 36.67
N HIS A 536 17.45 52.41 35.46
CA HIS A 536 16.19 51.67 35.23
C HIS A 536 16.27 50.44 34.30
N ALA A 537 17.48 49.99 33.93
CA ALA A 537 17.65 48.97 32.89
C ALA A 537 17.65 47.50 33.36
N SER A 538 17.54 47.20 34.66
CA SER A 538 17.76 45.81 35.13
C SER A 538 16.56 44.87 34.99
N LEU A 539 15.32 45.36 34.86
CA LEU A 539 14.15 44.48 34.70
C LEU A 539 13.83 44.14 33.23
N ASP A 540 14.03 45.08 32.30
CA ASP A 540 13.67 44.87 30.89
C ASP A 540 14.67 43.95 30.16
N GLN A 541 15.93 43.91 30.61
CA GLN A 541 16.94 43.04 30.02
C GLN A 541 16.71 41.55 30.34
N ASP A 542 16.19 41.23 31.53
CA ASP A 542 15.83 39.87 31.94
C ASP A 542 14.52 39.38 31.30
N GLN A 543 13.53 40.27 31.13
CA GLN A 543 12.29 39.98 30.39
C GLN A 543 12.58 39.65 28.92
N ASN A 544 13.47 40.41 28.28
CA ASN A 544 13.85 40.19 26.89
C ASN A 544 14.74 38.93 26.71
N SER A 545 15.54 38.60 27.73
CA SER A 545 16.29 37.34 27.81
C SER A 545 15.37 36.12 27.95
N MET A 546 14.35 36.21 28.82
CA MET A 546 13.35 35.16 29.02
C MET A 546 12.50 34.93 27.76
N LEU A 547 12.07 36.00 27.09
CA LEU A 547 11.35 35.92 25.81
C LEU A 547 12.20 35.26 24.71
N LYS A 548 13.51 35.55 24.64
CA LYS A 548 14.43 34.87 23.70
C LYS A 548 14.59 33.39 24.00
N VAL A 549 14.66 33.00 25.28
CA VAL A 549 14.71 31.59 25.68
C VAL A 549 13.41 30.86 25.33
N ILE A 550 12.25 31.50 25.53
CA ILE A 550 10.95 30.95 25.19
C ILE A 550 10.78 30.83 23.67
N CYS A 551 11.22 31.81 22.89
CA CYS A 551 11.22 31.74 21.42
C CYS A 551 12.12 30.61 20.92
N ASN A 552 13.35 30.49 21.44
CA ASN A 552 14.25 29.39 21.09
C ASN A 552 13.71 28.00 21.49
N GLN A 553 13.01 27.90 22.63
CA GLN A 553 12.34 26.67 23.04
C GLN A 553 11.17 26.34 22.10
N ARG A 554 10.31 27.31 21.80
CA ARG A 554 9.21 27.17 20.82
C ARG A 554 9.72 26.73 19.46
N ASP A 555 10.81 27.33 18.98
CA ASP A 555 11.36 27.03 17.66
C ASP A 555 12.00 25.63 17.62
N ARG A 556 12.62 25.20 18.73
CA ARG A 556 13.06 23.81 18.91
C ARG A 556 11.88 22.83 18.93
N PHE A 557 10.77 23.17 19.58
CA PHE A 557 9.57 22.33 19.58
C PHE A 557 8.93 22.26 18.19
N ARG A 558 8.84 23.38 17.47
CA ARG A 558 8.36 23.41 16.07
C ARG A 558 9.27 22.59 15.14
N ALA A 559 10.59 22.68 15.32
CA ALA A 559 11.53 21.87 14.54
C ALA A 559 11.34 20.37 14.82
N ARG A 560 11.18 19.99 16.09
CA ARG A 560 10.92 18.60 16.48
C ARG A 560 9.56 18.11 15.99
N LEU A 561 8.54 18.97 15.99
CA LEU A 561 7.22 18.66 15.45
C LEU A 561 7.30 18.34 13.95
N ARG A 562 7.97 19.20 13.17
CA ARG A 562 8.20 18.97 11.73
C ARG A 562 8.99 17.69 11.46
N GLU A 563 10.00 17.39 12.28
CA GLU A 563 10.77 16.15 12.17
C GLU A 563 9.89 14.93 12.45
N THR A 564 9.08 14.96 13.52
CA THR A 564 8.15 13.87 13.83
C THR A 564 7.04 13.69 12.80
N GLU A 565 6.54 14.78 12.22
CA GLU A 565 5.55 14.73 11.13
C GLU A 565 6.15 14.10 9.87
N GLU A 566 7.40 14.42 9.54
CA GLU A 566 8.13 13.82 8.42
C GLU A 566 8.46 12.35 8.66
N GLU A 567 8.82 11.96 9.89
CA GLU A 567 8.99 10.55 10.28
C GLU A 567 7.67 9.78 10.19
N LEU A 568 6.56 10.37 10.63
CA LEU A 568 5.23 9.78 10.53
C LEU A 568 4.80 9.62 9.06
N ARG A 569 5.11 10.59 8.21
CA ARG A 569 4.90 10.52 6.76
C ARG A 569 5.68 9.36 6.14
N LYS A 570 6.98 9.23 6.46
CA LYS A 570 7.83 8.12 6.00
C LYS A 570 7.36 6.76 6.50
N LEU A 571 6.91 6.68 7.75
CA LEU A 571 6.40 5.43 8.32
C LEU A 571 5.09 5.01 7.66
N LYS A 572 4.21 5.98 7.35
CA LYS A 572 2.96 5.74 6.62
C LYS A 572 3.22 5.26 5.18
N GLU A 573 4.16 5.88 4.47
CA GLU A 573 4.58 5.41 3.14
C GLU A 573 5.12 3.98 3.19
N LYS A 574 5.94 3.65 4.19
CA LYS A 574 6.42 2.26 4.40
C LYS A 574 5.30 1.28 4.71
N TYR A 575 4.32 1.67 5.52
CA TYR A 575 3.15 0.84 5.83
C TYR A 575 2.33 0.55 4.57
N GLU A 576 2.11 1.56 3.72
CA GLU A 576 1.42 1.40 2.44
C GLU A 576 2.20 0.46 1.49
N MET A 577 3.52 0.62 1.37
CA MET A 577 4.36 -0.30 0.58
C MET A 577 4.30 -1.74 1.09
N LEU A 578 4.45 -1.94 2.41
CA LEU A 578 4.38 -3.26 3.04
C LEU A 578 3.00 -3.91 2.85
N THR A 579 1.93 -3.11 2.87
CA THR A 579 0.57 -3.60 2.62
C THR A 579 0.42 -4.10 1.19
N VAL A 580 0.96 -3.38 0.20
CA VAL A 580 0.96 -3.81 -1.21
C VAL A 580 1.80 -5.09 -1.40
N GLU A 581 2.97 -5.18 -0.78
CA GLU A 581 3.82 -6.37 -0.85
C GLU A 581 3.17 -7.58 -0.19
N LEU A 582 2.46 -7.38 0.92
CA LEU A 582 1.69 -8.42 1.60
C LEU A 582 0.51 -8.92 0.74
N GLU A 583 -0.23 -8.03 0.08
CA GLU A 583 -1.30 -8.42 -0.87
C GLU A 583 -0.75 -9.14 -2.11
N LYS A 584 0.40 -8.69 -2.64
CA LYS A 584 1.08 -9.38 -3.74
C LYS A 584 1.52 -10.79 -3.32
N THR A 585 2.14 -10.92 -2.16
CA THR A 585 2.58 -12.21 -1.63
C THR A 585 1.40 -13.15 -1.36
N LYS A 586 0.27 -12.63 -0.86
CA LYS A 586 -0.98 -13.41 -0.74
C LYS A 586 -1.46 -13.92 -2.09
N ALA A 587 -1.47 -13.08 -3.12
CA ALA A 587 -1.88 -13.47 -4.47
C ALA A 587 -0.95 -14.56 -5.06
N ASP A 588 0.36 -14.39 -4.90
CA ASP A 588 1.36 -15.37 -5.34
C ASP A 588 1.20 -16.70 -4.59
N ASN A 589 0.92 -16.68 -3.29
CA ASN A 589 0.63 -17.87 -2.49
C ASN A 589 -0.64 -18.61 -2.94
N VAL A 590 -1.71 -17.89 -3.28
CA VAL A 590 -2.93 -18.49 -3.85
C VAL A 590 -2.65 -19.15 -5.20
N GLN A 591 -1.83 -18.51 -6.06
CA GLN A 591 -1.41 -19.11 -7.33
C GLN A 591 -0.52 -20.35 -7.15
N LEU A 592 0.39 -20.33 -6.19
CA LEU A 592 1.23 -21.48 -5.82
C LEU A 592 0.37 -22.64 -5.34
N TYR A 593 -0.61 -22.38 -4.47
CA TYR A 593 -1.58 -23.39 -4.04
C TYR A 593 -2.33 -24.00 -5.24
N GLY A 594 -2.78 -23.17 -6.20
CA GLY A 594 -3.39 -23.65 -7.44
C GLY A 594 -2.48 -24.54 -8.29
N LYS A 595 -1.18 -24.21 -8.39
CA LYS A 595 -0.18 -25.04 -9.09
C LYS A 595 0.08 -26.36 -8.36
N ILE A 596 0.22 -26.33 -7.03
CA ILE A 596 0.39 -27.52 -6.20
C ILE A 596 -0.81 -28.46 -6.39
N ARG A 597 -2.05 -27.92 -6.32
CA ARG A 597 -3.27 -28.68 -6.56
C ARG A 597 -3.33 -29.27 -7.96
N TYR A 598 -3.00 -28.49 -8.99
CA TYR A 598 -2.95 -28.99 -10.37
C TYR A 598 -1.95 -30.15 -10.54
N VAL A 599 -0.77 -30.06 -9.92
CA VAL A 599 0.24 -31.12 -9.94
C VAL A 599 -0.21 -32.33 -9.12
N GLN A 600 -0.83 -32.13 -7.96
CA GLN A 600 -1.40 -33.20 -7.13
C GLN A 600 -2.53 -33.92 -7.87
N ASP A 601 -3.47 -33.20 -8.49
CA ASP A 601 -4.56 -33.77 -9.29
C ASP A 601 -4.01 -34.54 -10.51
N TYR A 602 -2.99 -34.01 -11.19
CA TYR A 602 -2.32 -34.69 -12.32
C TYR A 602 -1.52 -35.93 -11.86
N SER A 603 -0.96 -35.91 -10.66
CA SER A 603 -0.30 -37.07 -10.04
C SER A 603 -1.30 -38.13 -9.60
N HIS A 604 -2.48 -37.71 -9.13
CA HIS A 604 -3.58 -38.59 -8.77
C HIS A 604 -4.16 -39.29 -10.01
N ASP A 605 -4.26 -38.59 -11.14
CA ASP A 605 -4.78 -39.14 -12.41
C ASP A 605 -3.88 -40.25 -12.99
N LYS A 606 -2.56 -40.19 -12.74
CA LYS A 606 -1.64 -41.29 -13.06
C LYS A 606 -1.79 -42.53 -12.17
N ILE A 607 -2.41 -42.43 -10.99
CA ILE A 607 -2.51 -43.51 -10.02
C ILE A 607 -3.85 -44.28 -10.13
N VAL A 608 -4.83 -43.79 -10.91
CA VAL A 608 -6.16 -44.43 -11.06
C VAL A 608 -6.16 -45.75 -11.84
N SER A 609 -5.03 -46.19 -12.44
CA SER A 609 -4.95 -47.48 -13.15
C SER A 609 -4.52 -48.70 -12.31
N ARG A 610 -4.34 -48.60 -10.99
CA ARG A 610 -4.12 -49.77 -10.10
C ARG A 610 -4.81 -49.56 -8.74
N GLY A 611 -5.84 -50.35 -8.42
CA GLY A 611 -6.58 -50.30 -7.13
C GLY A 611 -5.80 -50.90 -5.95
N PRO A 612 -6.47 -51.20 -4.80
CA PRO A 612 -7.22 -50.30 -3.92
C PRO A 612 -6.52 -50.05 -2.56
N LYS A 613 -6.84 -48.89 -1.97
CA LYS A 613 -6.66 -48.38 -0.58
C LYS A 613 -5.97 -49.27 0.47
N LYS A 614 -4.94 -48.73 1.13
CA LYS A 614 -4.73 -48.81 2.60
C LYS A 614 -3.96 -47.59 3.14
N TYR A 615 -4.58 -46.97 4.16
CA TYR A 615 -4.03 -46.25 5.32
C TYR A 615 -2.70 -45.50 5.20
N ALA A 616 -2.80 -44.16 5.28
CA ALA A 616 -1.80 -43.31 5.93
C ALA A 616 -2.49 -41.98 6.27
N GLU A 617 -3.19 -41.95 7.40
CA GLU A 617 -3.48 -40.72 8.14
C GLU A 617 -2.36 -40.56 9.18
N ASP A 618 -2.04 -39.30 9.47
CA ASP A 618 -1.22 -38.79 10.56
C ASP A 618 0.31 -38.81 10.40
N ILE A 619 0.86 -37.68 9.92
CA ILE A 619 1.85 -36.81 10.59
C ILE A 619 1.99 -35.55 9.73
N GLU A 620 1.21 -34.49 10.01
CA GLU A 620 1.56 -33.10 9.64
C GLU A 620 0.59 -32.06 10.27
N SER A 621 0.47 -32.04 11.59
CA SER A 621 -0.43 -31.12 12.32
C SER A 621 0.18 -29.72 12.59
N GLY A 622 0.99 -29.20 11.65
CA GLY A 622 1.62 -27.87 11.78
C GLY A 622 1.46 -26.96 10.55
N SER A 623 1.20 -27.52 9.36
CA SER A 623 1.10 -26.79 8.09
C SER A 623 -0.35 -26.62 7.58
N SER A 624 -1.29 -27.39 8.16
CA SER A 624 -2.70 -27.46 7.75
C SER A 624 -3.43 -26.12 7.78
N ASP A 625 -3.17 -25.27 8.77
CA ASP A 625 -3.98 -24.05 8.99
C ASP A 625 -3.67 -22.94 7.98
N VAL A 626 -2.39 -22.82 7.59
CA VAL A 626 -1.95 -21.91 6.54
C VAL A 626 -2.42 -22.41 5.17
N GLU A 627 -2.29 -23.70 4.91
CA GLU A 627 -2.77 -24.33 3.69
C GLU A 627 -4.30 -24.23 3.56
N ALA A 628 -5.05 -24.46 4.65
CA ALA A 628 -6.51 -24.32 4.69
C ALA A 628 -6.96 -22.89 4.39
N LYS A 629 -6.23 -21.88 4.87
CA LYS A 629 -6.50 -20.47 4.57
C LYS A 629 -6.35 -20.16 3.08
N TYR A 630 -5.25 -20.58 2.46
CA TYR A 630 -5.02 -20.37 1.03
C TYR A 630 -5.93 -21.24 0.15
N LYS A 631 -6.26 -22.46 0.60
CA LYS A 631 -7.27 -23.34 0.01
C LYS A 631 -8.64 -22.68 -0.07
N LYS A 632 -9.11 -22.11 1.04
CA LYS A 632 -10.40 -21.41 1.09
C LYS A 632 -10.42 -20.21 0.15
N MET A 633 -9.37 -19.38 0.16
CA MET A 633 -9.27 -18.23 -0.75
C MET A 633 -9.25 -18.66 -2.24
N TYR A 634 -8.56 -19.75 -2.56
CA TYR A 634 -8.53 -20.32 -3.90
C TYR A 634 -9.90 -20.86 -4.36
N GLU A 635 -10.60 -21.59 -3.49
CA GLU A 635 -11.93 -22.15 -3.78
C GLU A 635 -13.00 -21.06 -3.94
N ASP A 636 -12.92 -20.00 -3.12
CA ASP A 636 -13.79 -18.82 -3.24
C ASP A 636 -13.55 -18.04 -4.55
N ASP A 637 -12.30 -17.94 -5.01
CA ASP A 637 -11.94 -17.26 -6.26
C ASP A 637 -12.30 -18.08 -7.52
N ILE A 638 -12.26 -19.41 -7.45
CA ILE A 638 -12.62 -20.30 -8.58
C ILE A 638 -14.12 -20.56 -8.69
N ASN A 639 -14.87 -20.45 -7.60
CA ASN A 639 -16.30 -20.73 -7.63
C ASN A 639 -17.05 -19.65 -8.45
N PRO A 640 -17.59 -19.99 -9.64
CA PRO A 640 -18.25 -19.03 -10.51
C PRO A 640 -19.51 -18.42 -9.86
N PHE A 641 -20.15 -19.15 -8.94
CA PHE A 641 -21.30 -18.65 -8.19
C PHE A 641 -20.91 -17.73 -7.04
N ALA A 642 -19.75 -17.92 -6.41
CA ALA A 642 -19.24 -17.01 -5.38
C ALA A 642 -18.78 -15.69 -6.02
N ALA A 643 -18.04 -15.77 -7.13
CA ALA A 643 -17.64 -14.61 -7.92
C ALA A 643 -18.86 -13.85 -8.50
N PHE A 644 -19.87 -14.57 -8.99
CA PHE A 644 -21.12 -13.96 -9.46
C PHE A 644 -21.93 -13.34 -8.32
N SER A 645 -22.08 -14.03 -7.18
CA SER A 645 -22.78 -13.50 -6.00
C SER A 645 -22.09 -12.26 -5.43
N LYS A 646 -20.75 -12.24 -5.41
CA LYS A 646 -19.96 -11.08 -4.99
C LYS A 646 -20.17 -9.89 -5.94
N LYS A 647 -20.07 -10.11 -7.26
CA LYS A 647 -20.37 -9.09 -8.27
C LYS A 647 -21.83 -8.59 -8.21
N GLU A 648 -22.79 -9.48 -7.98
CA GLU A 648 -24.20 -9.13 -7.84
C GLU A 648 -24.43 -8.29 -6.57
N LYS A 649 -23.84 -8.67 -5.43
CA LYS A 649 -23.89 -7.89 -4.18
C LYS A 649 -23.28 -6.51 -4.36
N ASP A 650 -22.13 -6.40 -5.03
CA ASP A 650 -21.47 -5.12 -5.31
C ASP A 650 -22.28 -4.24 -6.25
N GLN A 651 -22.93 -4.85 -7.25
CA GLN A 651 -23.81 -4.13 -8.18
C GLN A 651 -25.08 -3.64 -7.48
N ARG A 652 -25.74 -4.49 -6.68
CA ARG A 652 -26.88 -4.06 -5.86
C ARG A 652 -26.47 -2.99 -4.85
N TYR A 653 -25.30 -3.11 -4.23
CA TYR A 653 -24.80 -2.07 -3.33
C TYR A 653 -24.57 -0.74 -4.06
N LYS A 654 -24.05 -0.76 -5.30
CA LYS A 654 -23.92 0.45 -6.12
C LYS A 654 -25.26 1.06 -6.50
N GLU A 655 -26.26 0.22 -6.79
CA GLU A 655 -27.64 0.61 -7.12
C GLU A 655 -28.45 1.16 -5.93
N LEU A 656 -28.01 0.92 -4.68
CA LEU A 656 -28.64 1.51 -3.49
C LEU A 656 -28.49 3.04 -3.47
N GLY A 657 -29.61 3.72 -3.21
CA GLY A 657 -29.62 5.16 -2.95
C GLY A 657 -28.84 5.51 -1.67
N LEU A 658 -28.41 6.77 -1.55
CA LEU A 658 -27.64 7.25 -0.38
C LEU A 658 -28.31 6.91 0.97
N ARG A 659 -29.64 6.95 1.04
CA ARG A 659 -30.39 6.61 2.26
C ARG A 659 -30.30 5.12 2.60
N ASP A 660 -30.46 4.26 1.60
CA ASP A 660 -30.43 2.80 1.79
C ASP A 660 -29.01 2.32 2.13
N LYS A 661 -27.97 2.97 1.58
CA LYS A 661 -26.57 2.72 1.95
C LYS A 661 -26.29 3.06 3.42
N ILE A 662 -26.80 4.21 3.90
CA ILE A 662 -26.66 4.61 5.31
C ILE A 662 -27.42 3.63 6.22
N THR A 663 -28.64 3.24 5.87
CA THR A 663 -29.42 2.26 6.63
C THR A 663 -28.74 0.89 6.67
N LEU A 664 -28.19 0.42 5.55
CA LEU A 664 -27.50 -0.87 5.47
C LEU A 664 -26.16 -0.86 6.21
N SER A 665 -25.43 0.27 6.18
CA SER A 665 -24.22 0.49 6.99
C SER A 665 -24.55 0.52 8.49
N SER A 666 -25.63 1.18 8.87
CA SER A 666 -26.07 1.26 10.27
C SER A 666 -26.56 -0.10 10.77
N GLY A 667 -27.30 -0.84 9.94
CA GLY A 667 -27.77 -2.19 10.25
C GLY A 667 -26.62 -3.20 10.37
N ARG A 668 -25.61 -3.13 9.49
CA ARG A 668 -24.40 -3.96 9.62
C ARG A 668 -23.61 -3.63 10.88
N PHE A 669 -23.41 -2.35 11.18
CA PHE A 669 -22.74 -1.92 12.39
C PHE A 669 -23.46 -2.44 13.64
N LEU A 670 -24.80 -2.40 13.68
CA LEU A 670 -25.58 -2.94 14.79
C LEU A 670 -25.49 -4.47 14.89
N LEU A 671 -25.51 -5.20 13.77
CA LEU A 671 -25.37 -6.66 13.74
C LEU A 671 -23.97 -7.13 14.14
N GLU A 672 -22.93 -6.44 13.66
CA GLU A 672 -21.53 -6.74 13.98
C GLU A 672 -21.23 -6.48 15.47
N HIS A 673 -21.87 -5.46 16.06
CA HIS A 673 -21.80 -5.20 17.50
C HIS A 673 -22.58 -6.22 18.36
N PHE A 674 -23.54 -6.94 17.76
CA PHE A 674 -24.27 -8.04 18.40
C PHE A 674 -23.51 -9.38 18.29
N GLU A 675 -22.75 -9.61 17.21
CA GLU A 675 -21.97 -10.84 17.00
C GLU A 675 -20.66 -10.88 17.82
N LEU A 676 -20.04 -9.74 18.12
CA LEU A 676 -18.78 -9.69 18.89
C LEU A 676 -18.94 -9.92 20.41
N ASN A 677 -20.18 -9.96 20.94
CA ASN A 677 -20.45 -10.16 22.37
C ASN A 677 -20.99 -11.55 22.75
N ASN A 678 -21.03 -12.51 21.82
CA ASN A 678 -21.42 -13.89 22.11
C ASN A 678 -20.32 -14.88 21.65
N ASN A 679 -19.25 -14.96 22.42
CA ASN A 679 -18.34 -16.10 22.40
C ASN A 679 -18.21 -16.64 23.82
N ASP A 680 -19.21 -17.42 24.24
CA ASP A 680 -19.12 -18.50 25.22
C ASP A 680 -20.38 -19.37 25.08
N PRO A 681 -20.28 -20.67 24.75
CA PRO A 681 -21.45 -21.53 24.64
C PRO A 681 -21.79 -22.07 26.02
N VAL A 682 -22.69 -21.40 26.74
CA VAL A 682 -23.40 -22.03 27.86
C VAL A 682 -24.80 -22.40 27.38
N ASP A 683 -24.97 -23.71 27.24
CA ASP A 683 -26.22 -24.39 26.94
C ASP A 683 -27.25 -24.11 28.05
N LEU A 684 -28.06 -23.07 27.85
CA LEU A 684 -29.31 -22.86 28.58
C LEU A 684 -30.41 -22.64 27.54
N GLY A 685 -31.16 -23.72 27.29
CA GLY A 685 -32.29 -23.73 26.38
C GLY A 685 -33.29 -22.62 26.68
N MET A 686 -33.30 -21.59 25.84
CA MET A 686 -34.39 -20.63 25.69
C MET A 686 -34.51 -20.26 24.21
N GLY A 687 -35.48 -20.86 23.55
CA GLY A 687 -35.91 -20.43 22.22
C GLY A 687 -36.43 -18.99 22.23
N PRO A 688 -36.56 -18.34 21.06
CA PRO A 688 -36.96 -16.94 20.98
C PRO A 688 -38.37 -16.76 21.55
N LEU A 689 -38.44 -16.15 22.73
CA LEU A 689 -39.64 -15.72 23.42
C LEU A 689 -40.31 -14.60 22.62
N LEU A 690 -41.20 -15.00 21.72
CA LEU A 690 -42.23 -14.15 21.15
C LEU A 690 -43.28 -13.89 22.25
N VAL A 691 -43.02 -12.93 23.14
CA VAL A 691 -44.00 -12.52 24.15
C VAL A 691 -45.08 -11.68 23.46
N ILE A 692 -46.16 -12.36 23.09
CA ILE A 692 -47.48 -11.77 22.90
C ILE A 692 -47.90 -11.25 24.28
N CYS A 693 -47.81 -9.94 24.50
CA CYS A 693 -48.39 -9.32 25.67
C CYS A 693 -49.89 -9.12 25.41
N GLU A 694 -50.69 -10.09 25.85
CA GLU A 694 -52.13 -9.91 26.07
C GLU A 694 -52.33 -8.83 27.15
N SER A 695 -52.61 -7.61 26.73
CA SER A 695 -53.24 -6.61 27.59
C SER A 695 -54.66 -6.38 27.10
N ASN A 696 -55.59 -6.97 27.85
CA ASN A 696 -57.03 -6.77 27.77
C ASN A 696 -57.35 -5.27 27.89
N TYR A 697 -57.60 -4.56 26.78
CA TYR A 697 -58.50 -3.42 26.63
C TYR A 697 -58.41 -2.90 25.18
N CYS A 698 -59.06 -3.59 24.24
CA CYS A 698 -59.25 -3.06 22.89
C CYS A 698 -60.74 -3.00 22.59
N SER A 699 -61.30 -1.79 22.57
CA SER A 699 -62.67 -1.59 22.10
C SER A 699 -62.73 -1.90 20.60
N SER A 700 -63.75 -2.65 20.22
CA SER A 700 -63.98 -3.32 18.93
C SER A 700 -64.09 -2.41 17.68
N SER A 701 -63.73 -1.13 17.75
CA SER A 701 -64.07 -0.15 16.71
C SER A 701 -62.93 0.25 15.75
N PHE A 702 -61.68 -0.13 15.98
CA PHE A 702 -60.54 0.36 15.15
C PHE A 702 -59.99 -0.62 14.11
N LEU A 703 -60.44 -1.88 14.12
CA LEU A 703 -59.88 -2.95 13.28
C LEU A 703 -60.38 -3.00 11.83
N LYS A 704 -61.17 -2.02 11.36
CA LYS A 704 -61.81 -2.07 10.03
C LYS A 704 -61.22 -1.18 8.94
N LEU A 705 -60.11 -0.47 9.18
CA LEU A 705 -59.61 0.53 8.20
C LEU A 705 -58.21 0.32 7.60
N CYS A 706 -57.53 -0.81 7.82
CA CYS A 706 -56.19 -1.02 7.25
C CYS A 706 -55.99 -2.40 6.62
N SER A 707 -56.72 -2.68 5.53
CA SER A 707 -56.33 -3.73 4.58
C SER A 707 -55.29 -3.18 3.60
N GLY A 708 -54.00 -3.29 3.93
CA GLY A 708 -52.92 -2.87 3.04
C GLY A 708 -51.56 -3.21 3.61
N HIS A 709 -50.88 -4.19 3.00
CA HIS A 709 -49.70 -4.92 3.47
C HIS A 709 -48.39 -4.12 3.66
N ARG A 710 -48.45 -2.78 3.85
CA ARG A 710 -47.27 -1.92 4.08
C ARG A 710 -47.33 -1.03 5.33
N ARG A 711 -48.33 -1.21 6.21
CA ARG A 711 -48.50 -0.38 7.43
C ARG A 711 -48.34 -1.12 8.76
N TYR A 712 -47.77 -2.32 8.77
CA TYR A 712 -47.62 -3.07 10.03
C TYR A 712 -46.47 -2.58 10.92
N VAL A 713 -45.42 -1.99 10.36
CA VAL A 713 -44.23 -1.61 11.16
C VAL A 713 -44.46 -0.34 12.00
N LEU A 714 -45.35 0.56 11.57
CA LEU A 714 -45.56 1.83 12.29
C LEU A 714 -46.53 1.74 13.46
N CYS A 715 -47.31 0.65 13.57
CA CYS A 715 -48.35 0.53 14.59
C CYS A 715 -47.81 -0.01 15.92
N CYS A 716 -46.71 -0.77 15.91
CA CYS A 716 -46.11 -1.34 17.12
C CYS A 716 -45.18 -0.39 17.89
N MET A 717 -44.78 0.75 17.30
CA MET A 717 -43.92 1.75 17.96
C MET A 717 -44.69 2.87 18.68
N MET A 718 -46.02 2.81 18.69
CA MET A 718 -46.92 3.84 19.25
C MET A 718 -47.74 3.43 20.50
N PRO A 719 -47.30 2.55 21.43
CA PRO A 719 -47.94 2.48 22.75
C PRO A 719 -47.43 3.57 23.72
N GLU A 720 -46.13 3.88 23.70
CA GLU A 720 -45.51 4.67 24.77
C GLU A 720 -45.76 6.19 24.66
N PHE A 721 -45.92 6.73 23.44
CA PHE A 721 -46.21 8.16 23.26
C PHE A 721 -47.64 8.55 23.68
N LEU A 722 -48.57 7.59 23.75
CA LEU A 722 -49.94 7.81 24.22
C LEU A 722 -50.06 7.75 25.75
N TYR A 723 -49.05 7.21 26.45
CA TYR A 723 -49.02 7.18 27.91
C TYR A 723 -48.66 8.53 28.53
N PHE A 724 -47.89 9.36 27.82
CA PHE A 724 -47.45 10.68 28.29
C PHE A 724 -48.51 11.79 28.19
N SER A 725 -49.71 11.49 27.70
CA SER A 725 -50.76 12.49 27.42
C SER A 725 -52.04 12.27 28.23
N HIS A 726 -51.93 11.78 29.47
CA HIS A 726 -53.12 11.51 30.31
C HIS A 726 -53.98 12.76 30.60
N ASP A 727 -53.42 13.98 30.43
CA ASP A 727 -54.10 15.26 30.66
C ASP A 727 -54.67 15.99 29.41
N LEU A 728 -54.49 15.44 28.21
CA LEU A 728 -54.94 16.09 26.96
C LEU A 728 -56.29 15.53 26.47
N GLY A 729 -57.20 16.43 26.09
CA GLY A 729 -58.55 16.08 25.62
C GLY A 729 -58.55 15.33 24.28
N TRP A 730 -59.61 14.56 24.01
CA TRP A 730 -59.73 13.73 22.79
C TRP A 730 -59.48 14.49 21.47
N ASN A 731 -59.90 15.76 21.39
CA ASN A 731 -59.69 16.59 20.20
C ASN A 731 -58.23 17.00 20.01
N GLU A 732 -57.50 17.26 21.10
CA GLU A 732 -56.09 17.66 21.05
C GLU A 732 -55.20 16.49 20.65
N ARG A 733 -55.51 15.29 21.14
CA ARG A 733 -54.83 14.05 20.71
C ARG A 733 -55.01 13.79 19.22
N LEU A 734 -56.21 14.03 18.68
CA LEU A 734 -56.51 13.84 17.26
C LEU A 734 -55.77 14.87 16.38
N ILE A 735 -55.68 16.12 16.84
CA ILE A 735 -54.94 17.20 16.16
C ILE A 735 -53.44 16.90 16.14
N LEU A 736 -52.86 16.45 17.26
CA LEU A 736 -51.46 16.05 17.34
C LEU A 736 -51.15 14.87 16.42
N GLN A 737 -52.03 13.87 16.38
CA GLN A 737 -51.89 12.70 15.51
C GLN A 737 -52.00 13.09 14.02
N LEU A 738 -52.90 14.00 13.66
CA LEU A 738 -53.02 14.56 12.30
C LEU A 738 -51.80 15.42 11.92
N PHE A 739 -51.29 16.25 12.83
CA PHE A 739 -50.11 17.09 12.64
C PHE A 739 -48.84 16.26 12.42
N ILE A 740 -48.64 15.23 13.24
CA ILE A 740 -47.50 14.30 13.09
C ILE A 740 -47.63 13.51 11.78
N SER A 741 -48.82 13.04 11.41
CA SER A 741 -49.00 12.24 10.19
C SER A 741 -48.80 13.07 8.90
N THR A 742 -49.15 14.36 8.92
CA THR A 742 -49.02 15.27 7.77
C THR A 742 -47.63 15.88 7.63
N HIS A 743 -46.95 16.24 8.73
CA HIS A 743 -45.68 16.97 8.65
C HIS A 743 -44.45 16.04 8.62
N ARG A 744 -43.72 16.05 7.50
CA ARG A 744 -42.53 15.18 7.26
C ARG A 744 -41.43 15.39 8.31
N TYR A 745 -41.23 16.61 8.77
CA TYR A 745 -40.22 16.96 9.78
C TYR A 745 -40.59 16.45 11.17
N ALA A 746 -41.86 16.48 11.55
CA ALA A 746 -42.32 15.98 12.85
C ALA A 746 -42.10 14.46 12.99
N ARG A 747 -42.39 13.68 11.93
CA ARG A 747 -42.10 12.23 11.91
C ARG A 747 -40.62 11.92 12.02
N THR A 748 -39.80 12.70 11.33
CA THR A 748 -38.34 12.51 11.35
C THR A 748 -37.78 12.84 12.73
N PHE A 749 -38.27 13.90 13.36
CA PHE A 749 -37.87 14.30 14.71
C PHE A 749 -38.29 13.27 15.77
N ILE A 750 -39.53 12.78 15.74
CA ILE A 750 -40.01 11.74 16.67
C ILE A 750 -39.26 10.42 16.48
N PHE A 751 -38.89 10.07 15.25
CA PHE A 751 -38.08 8.89 14.96
C PHE A 751 -36.68 8.99 15.58
N PHE A 752 -35.98 10.11 15.41
CA PHE A 752 -34.66 10.31 16.02
C PHE A 752 -34.74 10.44 17.55
N TYR A 753 -35.80 11.07 18.07
CA TYR A 753 -36.05 11.14 19.50
C TYR A 753 -36.30 9.76 20.12
N SER A 754 -37.08 8.90 19.45
CA SER A 754 -37.32 7.51 19.88
C SER A 754 -36.02 6.70 19.87
N ILE A 755 -35.19 6.83 18.83
CA ILE A 755 -33.87 6.18 18.77
C ILE A 755 -32.97 6.67 19.90
N GLY A 756 -32.94 7.99 20.16
CA GLY A 756 -32.17 8.57 21.26
C GLY A 756 -32.62 8.06 22.62
N LEU A 757 -33.93 7.93 22.84
CA LEU A 757 -34.50 7.38 24.07
C LEU A 757 -34.15 5.89 24.24
N HIS A 758 -34.22 5.10 23.17
CA HIS A 758 -33.86 3.68 23.21
C HIS A 758 -32.36 3.50 23.48
N LEU A 759 -31.49 4.33 22.88
CA LEU A 759 -30.06 4.32 23.17
C LEU A 759 -29.79 4.69 24.63
N LEU A 760 -30.49 5.70 25.18
CA LEU A 760 -30.36 6.10 26.57
C LEU A 760 -30.75 4.95 27.52
N VAL A 761 -31.92 4.34 27.30
CA VAL A 761 -32.39 3.20 28.09
C VAL A 761 -31.42 2.02 27.96
N PHE A 762 -30.93 1.73 26.76
CA PHE A 762 -29.94 0.68 26.54
C PHE A 762 -28.63 0.94 27.26
N THR A 763 -28.10 2.19 27.24
CA THR A 763 -26.91 2.55 28.01
C THR A 763 -27.14 2.48 29.52
N LEU A 764 -28.34 2.81 30.01
CA LEU A 764 -28.68 2.68 31.42
C LEU A 764 -28.76 1.20 31.83
N LEU A 765 -29.40 0.36 31.03
CA LEU A 765 -29.49 -1.08 31.26
C LEU A 765 -28.11 -1.75 31.16
N TYR A 766 -27.29 -1.36 30.18
CA TYR A 766 -25.90 -1.84 30.06
C TYR A 766 -25.06 -1.43 31.26
N ARG A 767 -25.19 -0.20 31.74
CA ARG A 767 -24.49 0.26 32.95
C ARG A 767 -24.97 -0.48 34.20
N MET A 768 -26.26 -0.75 34.31
CA MET A 768 -26.83 -1.57 35.39
C MET A 768 -26.37 -3.03 35.32
N SER A 769 -26.25 -3.60 34.12
CA SER A 769 -25.72 -4.96 33.93
C SER A 769 -24.22 -5.03 34.22
N ALA A 770 -23.43 -4.03 33.82
CA ALA A 770 -22.00 -3.94 34.12
C ALA A 770 -21.74 -3.78 35.62
N LEU A 771 -22.55 -2.96 36.31
CA LEU A 771 -22.52 -2.83 37.77
C LEU A 771 -22.98 -4.12 38.48
N SER A 772 -23.93 -4.86 37.89
CA SER A 772 -24.32 -6.18 38.41
C SER A 772 -23.22 -7.22 38.20
N TYR A 773 -22.48 -7.18 37.08
CA TYR A 773 -21.38 -8.09 36.79
C TYR A 773 -20.19 -7.91 37.75
N LEU A 774 -19.92 -6.66 38.17
CA LEU A 774 -18.94 -6.33 39.19
C LEU A 774 -19.32 -6.85 40.60
N ASN A 775 -20.60 -7.10 40.86
CA ASN A 775 -21.09 -7.61 42.14
C ASN A 775 -21.22 -9.14 42.22
N THR A 776 -21.02 -9.89 41.11
CA THR A 776 -21.23 -11.35 41.06
C THR A 776 -19.98 -12.18 40.74
N THR A 777 -18.77 -11.62 40.85
CA THR A 777 -17.52 -12.41 40.86
C THR A 777 -16.99 -12.57 42.29
N PRO A 778 -17.29 -13.68 42.99
CA PRO A 778 -16.57 -14.05 44.20
C PRO A 778 -15.24 -14.67 43.80
N GLY A 779 -14.17 -13.87 43.79
CA GLY A 779 -12.82 -14.40 43.58
C GLY A 779 -11.87 -13.46 42.87
N HIS A 780 -11.49 -12.37 43.53
CA HIS A 780 -10.13 -11.81 43.45
C HIS A 780 -9.90 -10.70 44.51
N ASP A 781 -10.44 -10.87 45.71
CA ASP A 781 -10.26 -9.91 46.80
C ASP A 781 -8.98 -10.13 47.64
N GLU A 782 -8.08 -11.04 47.27
CA GLU A 782 -6.91 -11.36 48.10
C GLU A 782 -5.54 -10.89 47.59
N ILE A 783 -5.45 -10.23 46.42
CA ILE A 783 -4.13 -9.84 45.86
C ILE A 783 -3.95 -8.31 45.72
N ILE A 784 -5.01 -7.50 45.84
CA ILE A 784 -4.91 -6.03 45.71
C ILE A 784 -4.87 -5.31 47.08
N LEU A 785 -5.07 -6.03 48.19
CA LEU A 785 -4.98 -5.45 49.54
C LEU A 785 -3.55 -5.25 50.06
N ASP A 786 -2.53 -5.85 49.42
CA ASP A 786 -1.13 -5.73 49.89
C ASP A 786 -0.36 -4.57 49.22
N ALA A 787 -0.80 -4.12 48.04
CA ALA A 787 -0.22 -2.95 47.36
C ALA A 787 -0.74 -1.61 47.93
N GLY A 788 -1.94 -1.60 48.52
CA GLY A 788 -2.52 -0.42 49.16
C GLY A 788 -1.92 -0.09 50.54
N ASN A 789 -1.46 -1.11 51.28
CA ASN A 789 -0.97 -0.93 52.65
C ASN A 789 0.49 -0.47 52.76
N GLN A 790 1.33 -0.67 51.73
CA GLN A 790 2.70 -0.15 51.74
C GLN A 790 2.77 1.37 51.46
N THR A 791 1.76 1.94 50.80
CA THR A 791 1.76 3.37 50.44
C THR A 791 1.22 4.27 51.57
N LEU A 792 0.50 3.69 52.55
CA LEU A 792 -0.09 4.43 53.69
C LEU A 792 0.78 4.42 54.97
N SER A 793 1.86 3.62 55.01
CA SER A 793 2.81 3.62 56.13
C SER A 793 3.99 4.60 55.96
N HIS A 794 4.08 5.27 54.81
CA HIS A 794 5.13 6.26 54.52
C HIS A 794 4.61 7.72 54.51
N MET A 795 3.36 7.92 54.95
CA MET A 795 2.72 9.22 55.20
C MET A 795 1.99 9.25 56.56
N LEU A 796 2.63 8.69 57.58
CA LEU A 796 2.59 9.20 58.97
C LEU A 796 4.00 9.70 59.29
#